data_AF-A0AA43L5I6-F1
#
_entry.id   AF-A0AA43L5I6-F1
#
_cell.length_a   1.000
_cell.length_b   1.000
_cell.length_c   1.000
_cell.angle_alpha   90.00
_cell.angle_beta   90.00
_cell.angle_gamma   90.00
#
_symmetry.space_group_name_H-M   'P 1'
#
loop_
_entity.id
_entity.type
_entity.pdbx_description
1 polymer ?
#
loop_
_entity_poly.entity_id
_entity_poly.type
_entity_poly.pdbx_seq_one_letter_code
_entity_poly.pdbx_strand_id
1 'polypeptide(L)'
;MKIRLKLSLMMIGVTLLCIAVMGVFTYLRSTQAIVSLTENSMKQVNTNKAQTISSMISKEQRSIELIAGRSEIVELLLQAGNGGIANGSELQNEVNISLQGIVKDAGNLEHAFVSDMKGIAVADSDIKLIGTDFSERNYTKKVMETAEPVISETLKSKSTGAYVVAFVHPVKSNGKMIGYVASAVSADSMIKYLADAKVVNTTTSYAYLLDENGNTLYHPDKKQVGQPVANDQIMAVVKRVKSGEKVEDSLLSYTYNDVDKKSAYTVMPETHWLLGLTANLDEIVKPVNEMRSFNLLLGAGSLIIALLIALYFAQKISSPITKLTDLINRTAELNLTYDSQYEYLTKNKDETGTIAIAMLRTRVILRDMASSLITISTKVLDNAETLEKLSIDVRENAHDNSATTQQLSAGMEETAASTQEMTAAITEIDVNVSEISINVKEGAEVSKQISERAMELQDEALESTDNAKRVYESVRIDMEKAIEQSNAISEINVLADTILSITSQTNLLALNAAIEAARAGEAGRGFAVVAGEIRKLAEKSSETAAGIQGVVSGVYASVELMKENSEALLAFIDQNVLGDYERLTEVSQQYNRDATTVNLLMNQFETAADHLSMAVSSISIAVNEVAATVNEGAIGIQDIAVKTADIVEKTFHEVTVADENTQSAKELQALVDRFKI
;
A
#
# COMPACT_ATOMS: atom_id res chain seq x y z
N MET A 1 -35.27 4.85 -8.73
CA MET A 1 -36.34 4.98 -7.72
C MET A 1 -35.71 5.10 -6.35
N LYS A 2 -35.95 6.19 -5.59
CA LYS A 2 -35.32 6.41 -4.27
C LYS A 2 -35.65 5.24 -3.33
N ILE A 3 -34.70 4.83 -2.48
CA ILE A 3 -34.88 3.75 -1.48
C ILE A 3 -36.18 3.92 -0.69
N ARG A 4 -36.52 5.17 -0.34
CA ARG A 4 -37.80 5.55 0.28
C ARG A 4 -39.02 4.99 -0.44
N LEU A 5 -39.10 5.16 -1.76
CA LEU A 5 -40.27 4.76 -2.53
C LEU A 5 -40.34 3.23 -2.71
N LYS A 6 -39.19 2.53 -2.79
CA LYS A 6 -39.16 1.06 -2.86
C LYS A 6 -39.69 0.42 -1.58
N LEU A 7 -39.21 0.89 -0.42
CA LEU A 7 -39.64 0.39 0.89
C LEU A 7 -41.12 0.66 1.14
N SER A 8 -41.60 1.87 0.86
CA SER A 8 -43.00 2.21 1.07
C SER A 8 -43.95 1.40 0.17
N LEU A 9 -43.62 1.22 -1.12
CA LEU A 9 -44.44 0.41 -2.03
C LEU A 9 -44.48 -1.06 -1.63
N MET A 10 -43.35 -1.62 -1.16
CA MET A 10 -43.30 -3.01 -0.72
C MET A 10 -44.18 -3.24 0.53
N MET A 11 -44.11 -2.35 1.52
CA MET A 11 -44.95 -2.46 2.73
C MET A 11 -46.45 -2.32 2.39
N ILE A 12 -46.82 -1.33 1.56
CA ILE A 12 -48.22 -1.12 1.16
C ILE A 12 -48.75 -2.33 0.37
N GLY A 13 -47.94 -2.90 -0.53
CA GLY A 13 -48.32 -4.08 -1.32
C GLY A 13 -48.64 -5.28 -0.45
N VAL A 14 -47.83 -5.55 0.59
CA VAL A 14 -48.09 -6.64 1.55
C VAL A 14 -49.37 -6.38 2.35
N THR A 15 -49.59 -5.15 2.81
CA THR A 15 -50.81 -4.80 3.56
C THR A 15 -52.08 -4.96 2.72
N LEU A 16 -52.07 -4.51 1.46
CA LEU A 16 -53.20 -4.63 0.55
C LEU A 16 -53.57 -6.10 0.29
N LEU A 17 -52.57 -6.96 0.07
CA LEU A 17 -52.78 -8.39 -0.15
C LEU A 17 -53.47 -9.05 1.05
N CYS A 18 -53.01 -8.75 2.27
CA CYS A 18 -53.60 -9.29 3.50
C CYS A 18 -55.07 -8.86 3.68
N ILE A 19 -55.38 -7.58 3.44
CA ILE A 19 -56.76 -7.05 3.57
C ILE A 19 -57.69 -7.73 2.56
N ALA A 20 -57.25 -7.89 1.31
CA ALA A 20 -58.06 -8.50 0.26
C ALA A 20 -58.39 -9.98 0.57
N VAL A 21 -57.40 -10.77 0.97
CA VAL A 21 -57.57 -12.19 1.32
C VAL A 21 -58.53 -12.35 2.51
N MET A 22 -58.33 -11.57 3.58
CA MET A 22 -59.15 -11.66 4.79
C MET A 22 -60.59 -11.19 4.55
N GLY A 23 -60.78 -10.13 3.77
CA GLY A 23 -62.10 -9.57 3.45
C GLY A 23 -62.97 -10.54 2.64
N VAL A 24 -62.40 -11.13 1.58
CA VAL A 24 -63.11 -12.12 0.75
C VAL A 24 -63.46 -13.37 1.57
N PHE A 25 -62.50 -13.89 2.35
CA PHE A 25 -62.72 -15.06 3.19
C PHE A 25 -63.86 -14.85 4.20
N THR A 26 -63.89 -13.70 4.88
CA THR A 26 -64.90 -13.37 5.89
C THR A 26 -66.29 -13.24 5.27
N TYR A 27 -66.42 -12.57 4.12
CA TYR A 27 -67.71 -12.39 3.44
C TYR A 27 -68.35 -13.72 3.02
N LEU A 28 -67.57 -14.61 2.40
CA LEU A 28 -68.05 -15.92 1.96
C LEU A 28 -68.51 -16.78 3.15
N ARG A 29 -67.71 -16.84 4.21
CA ARG A 29 -68.03 -17.61 5.42
C ARG A 29 -69.26 -17.09 6.15
N SER A 30 -69.39 -15.77 6.33
CA SER A 30 -70.54 -15.17 7.03
C SER A 30 -71.85 -15.36 6.28
N THR A 31 -71.83 -15.22 4.94
CA THR A 31 -73.02 -15.42 4.10
C THR A 31 -73.54 -16.85 4.23
N GLN A 32 -72.64 -17.83 4.08
CA GLN A 32 -73.00 -19.24 4.17
C GLN A 32 -73.54 -19.60 5.56
N ALA A 33 -72.91 -19.09 6.62
CA ALA A 33 -73.33 -19.36 8.00
C ALA A 33 -74.71 -18.80 8.32
N ILE A 34 -75.00 -17.54 7.95
CA ILE A 34 -76.28 -16.90 8.27
C ILE A 34 -77.44 -17.56 7.51
N VAL A 35 -77.28 -17.78 6.19
CA VAL A 35 -78.34 -18.41 5.39
C VAL A 35 -78.65 -19.82 5.91
N SER A 36 -77.62 -20.64 6.20
CA SER A 36 -77.82 -21.99 6.73
C SER A 36 -78.47 -22.00 8.12
N LEU A 37 -78.08 -21.07 9.00
CA LEU A 37 -78.70 -20.95 10.32
C LEU A 37 -80.19 -20.59 10.21
N THR A 38 -80.52 -19.64 9.34
CA THR A 38 -81.90 -19.22 9.11
C THR A 38 -82.75 -20.34 8.51
N GLU A 39 -82.24 -21.08 7.53
CA GLU A 39 -82.94 -22.25 6.95
C GLU A 39 -83.29 -23.31 8.01
N ASN A 40 -82.31 -23.64 8.87
CA ASN A 40 -82.53 -24.59 9.96
C ASN A 40 -83.57 -24.07 10.96
N SER A 41 -83.51 -22.79 11.32
CA SER A 41 -84.49 -22.15 12.20
C SER A 41 -85.89 -22.15 11.58
N MET A 42 -86.02 -21.84 10.29
CA MET A 42 -87.30 -21.87 9.57
C MET A 42 -87.93 -23.26 9.60
N LYS A 43 -87.14 -24.31 9.30
CA LYS A 43 -87.62 -25.69 9.37
C LYS A 43 -88.07 -26.03 10.79
N GLN A 44 -87.25 -25.73 11.80
CA GLN A 44 -87.56 -26.04 13.19
C GLN A 44 -88.83 -25.33 13.69
N VAL A 45 -88.97 -24.02 13.44
CA VAL A 45 -90.17 -23.27 13.85
C VAL A 45 -91.41 -23.81 13.14
N ASN A 46 -91.33 -24.07 11.83
CA ASN A 46 -92.45 -24.58 11.05
C ASN A 46 -92.89 -25.97 11.54
N THR A 47 -91.94 -26.90 11.72
CA THR A 47 -92.23 -28.26 12.23
C THR A 47 -92.80 -28.20 13.66
N ASN A 48 -92.26 -27.37 14.56
CA ASN A 48 -92.79 -27.24 15.93
C ASN A 48 -94.23 -26.70 15.95
N LYS A 49 -94.54 -25.72 15.11
CA LYS A 49 -95.89 -25.15 15.00
C LYS A 49 -96.87 -26.14 14.38
N ALA A 50 -96.45 -26.91 13.38
CA ALA A 50 -97.24 -28.00 12.83
C ALA A 50 -97.50 -29.09 13.88
N GLN A 51 -96.50 -29.51 14.65
CA GLN A 51 -96.67 -30.45 15.77
C GLN A 51 -97.63 -29.93 16.84
N THR A 52 -97.65 -28.61 17.09
CA THR A 52 -98.62 -27.99 17.99
C THR A 52 -100.05 -28.16 17.47
N ILE A 53 -100.27 -27.93 16.18
CA ILE A 53 -101.59 -28.16 15.54
C ILE A 53 -101.95 -29.64 15.55
N SER A 54 -101.03 -30.54 15.18
CA SER A 54 -101.26 -31.98 15.26
C SER A 54 -101.63 -32.42 16.68
N SER A 55 -100.98 -31.87 17.70
CA SER A 55 -101.30 -32.18 19.10
C SER A 55 -102.70 -31.71 19.49
N MET A 56 -103.15 -30.56 18.96
CA MET A 56 -104.52 -30.10 19.14
C MET A 56 -105.51 -31.02 18.44
N ILE A 57 -105.23 -31.45 17.21
CA ILE A 57 -106.06 -32.42 16.47
C ILE A 57 -106.16 -33.73 17.27
N SER A 58 -105.05 -34.28 17.78
CA SER A 58 -105.06 -35.50 18.60
C SER A 58 -105.80 -35.32 19.92
N LYS A 59 -105.73 -34.12 20.55
CA LYS A 59 -106.50 -33.80 21.74
C LYS A 59 -108.00 -33.87 21.44
N GLU A 60 -108.46 -33.31 20.32
CA GLU A 60 -109.88 -33.33 19.94
C GLU A 60 -110.35 -34.75 19.58
N GLN A 61 -109.53 -35.55 18.88
CA GLN A 61 -109.80 -36.99 18.66
C GLN A 61 -110.00 -37.75 19.97
N ARG A 62 -109.11 -37.53 20.94
CA ARG A 62 -109.19 -38.20 22.25
C ARG A 62 -110.35 -37.69 23.09
N SER A 63 -110.69 -36.40 22.95
CA SER A 63 -111.85 -35.82 23.62
C SER A 63 -113.14 -36.48 23.13
N ILE A 64 -113.31 -36.65 21.82
CA ILE A 64 -114.50 -37.28 21.27
C ILE A 64 -114.58 -38.79 21.60
N GLU A 65 -113.45 -39.47 21.69
CA GLU A 65 -113.36 -40.86 22.18
C GLU A 65 -113.87 -40.99 23.62
N LEU A 66 -113.45 -40.10 24.52
CA LEU A 66 -113.91 -40.10 25.91
C LEU A 66 -115.42 -39.81 26.03
N ILE A 67 -115.95 -38.95 25.16
CA ILE A 67 -117.39 -38.68 25.11
C ILE A 67 -118.13 -39.93 24.64
N ALA A 68 -117.66 -40.57 23.57
CA ALA A 68 -118.24 -41.82 23.05
C ALA A 68 -118.26 -42.97 24.08
N GLY A 69 -117.35 -42.97 25.05
CA GLY A 69 -117.26 -43.97 26.12
C GLY A 69 -118.18 -43.75 27.33
N ARG A 70 -118.93 -42.64 27.42
CA ARG A 70 -119.80 -42.38 28.58
C ARG A 70 -120.98 -43.36 28.60
N SER A 71 -121.28 -43.94 29.77
CA SER A 71 -122.34 -44.94 29.95
C SER A 71 -123.72 -44.41 29.52
N GLU A 72 -124.02 -43.16 29.86
CA GLU A 72 -125.23 -42.43 29.47
C GLU A 72 -125.41 -42.33 27.93
N ILE A 73 -124.33 -42.17 27.17
CA ILE A 73 -124.37 -42.15 25.69
C ILE A 73 -124.60 -43.55 25.11
N VAL A 74 -123.95 -44.57 25.68
CA VAL A 74 -124.15 -45.97 25.26
C VAL A 74 -125.60 -46.41 25.56
N GLU A 75 -126.12 -46.10 26.74
CA GLU A 75 -127.50 -46.40 27.13
C GLU A 75 -128.52 -45.69 26.23
N LEU A 76 -128.27 -44.41 25.91
CA LEU A 76 -129.11 -43.65 24.98
C LEU A 76 -129.16 -44.33 23.61
N LEU A 77 -128.02 -44.75 23.06
CA LEU A 77 -127.99 -45.41 21.76
C LEU A 77 -128.64 -46.80 21.77
N LEU A 78 -128.53 -47.56 22.87
CA LEU A 78 -129.23 -48.84 23.02
C LEU A 78 -130.76 -48.66 23.09
N GLN A 79 -131.24 -47.64 23.79
CA GLN A 79 -132.67 -47.31 23.84
C GLN A 79 -133.17 -46.82 22.47
N ALA A 80 -132.40 -46.00 21.76
CA ALA A 80 -132.71 -45.55 20.40
C ALA A 80 -132.85 -46.76 19.45
N GLY A 81 -131.90 -47.71 19.51
CA GLY A 81 -131.89 -48.90 18.67
C GLY A 81 -133.06 -49.86 18.91
N ASN A 82 -133.62 -49.89 20.13
CA ASN A 82 -134.79 -50.70 20.48
C ASN A 82 -136.13 -50.00 20.23
N GLY A 83 -136.13 -48.86 19.52
CA GLY A 83 -137.35 -48.12 19.14
C GLY A 83 -138.01 -47.34 20.28
N GLY A 84 -137.27 -47.06 21.36
CA GLY A 84 -137.81 -46.68 22.66
C GLY A 84 -137.45 -45.29 23.21
N ILE A 85 -136.95 -44.34 22.41
CA ILE A 85 -136.75 -42.97 22.90
C ILE A 85 -137.86 -42.07 22.38
N ALA A 86 -138.79 -41.70 23.27
CA ALA A 86 -139.65 -40.54 23.06
C ALA A 86 -138.81 -39.27 23.19
N ASN A 87 -138.94 -38.34 22.23
CA ASN A 87 -138.28 -37.04 22.30
C ASN A 87 -138.57 -36.36 23.64
N GLY A 88 -137.52 -35.92 24.34
CA GLY A 88 -137.58 -35.34 25.67
C GLY A 88 -137.50 -36.34 26.83
N SER A 89 -137.02 -37.57 26.61
CA SER A 89 -136.78 -38.52 27.71
C SER A 89 -135.75 -37.98 28.71
N GLU A 90 -135.85 -38.41 29.97
CA GLU A 90 -134.94 -37.96 31.05
C GLU A 90 -133.47 -38.20 30.69
N LEU A 91 -133.15 -39.37 30.12
CA LEU A 91 -131.81 -39.72 29.64
C LEU A 91 -131.35 -38.88 28.44
N GLN A 92 -132.23 -38.57 27.48
CA GLN A 92 -131.89 -37.69 26.35
C GLN A 92 -131.58 -36.27 26.83
N ASN A 93 -132.35 -35.75 27.78
CA ASN A 93 -132.11 -34.44 28.38
C ASN A 93 -130.80 -34.40 29.18
N GLU A 94 -130.49 -35.44 29.94
CA GLU A 94 -129.21 -35.57 30.66
C GLU A 94 -128.02 -35.55 29.70
N VAL A 95 -128.06 -36.36 28.63
CA VAL A 95 -127.02 -36.37 27.60
C VAL A 95 -126.92 -35.02 26.89
N ASN A 96 -128.03 -34.36 26.55
CA ASN A 96 -128.00 -33.03 25.93
C ASN A 96 -127.32 -31.99 26.84
N ILE A 97 -127.66 -31.96 28.14
CA ILE A 97 -127.02 -31.06 29.13
C ILE A 97 -125.53 -31.37 29.27
N SER A 98 -125.17 -32.66 29.29
CA SER A 98 -123.80 -33.14 29.34
C SER A 98 -122.99 -32.64 28.13
N LEU A 99 -123.54 -32.77 26.93
CA LEU A 99 -122.93 -32.26 25.68
C LEU A 99 -122.86 -30.73 25.65
N GLN A 100 -123.87 -30.01 26.15
CA GLN A 100 -123.83 -28.55 26.29
C GLN A 100 -122.69 -28.08 27.21
N GLY A 101 -122.48 -28.78 28.33
CA GLY A 101 -121.37 -28.53 29.24
C GLY A 101 -120.02 -28.72 28.55
N ILE A 102 -119.86 -29.83 27.82
CA ILE A 102 -118.63 -30.11 27.05
C ILE A 102 -118.35 -29.01 26.02
N VAL A 103 -119.34 -28.61 25.23
CA VAL A 103 -119.17 -27.58 24.20
C VAL A 103 -118.78 -26.24 24.83
N LYS A 104 -119.43 -25.87 25.94
CA LYS A 104 -119.14 -24.63 26.68
C LYS A 104 -117.73 -24.63 27.29
N ASP A 105 -117.31 -25.74 27.91
CA ASP A 105 -116.01 -25.87 28.57
C ASP A 105 -114.86 -25.96 27.57
N ALA A 106 -115.08 -26.60 26.42
CA ALA A 106 -114.09 -26.70 25.36
C ALA A 106 -113.83 -25.34 24.70
N GLY A 107 -114.89 -24.53 24.51
CA GLY A 107 -114.82 -23.16 23.96
C GLY A 107 -114.38 -23.08 22.49
N ASN A 108 -114.12 -24.22 21.84
CA ASN A 108 -113.73 -24.35 20.43
C ASN A 108 -114.67 -25.25 19.61
N LEU A 109 -115.66 -25.86 20.25
CA LEU A 109 -116.68 -26.68 19.60
C LEU A 109 -117.86 -25.80 19.21
N GLU A 110 -118.40 -25.99 18.00
CA GLU A 110 -119.67 -25.37 17.63
C GLU A 110 -120.84 -26.15 18.26
N HIS A 111 -120.81 -27.47 18.10
CA HIS A 111 -121.74 -28.39 18.72
C HIS A 111 -121.14 -29.79 18.76
N ALA A 112 -121.65 -30.62 19.66
CA ALA A 112 -121.36 -32.05 19.76
C ALA A 112 -122.68 -32.83 19.83
N PHE A 113 -122.75 -33.92 19.07
CA PHE A 113 -123.98 -34.69 18.90
C PHE A 113 -123.73 -36.19 18.90
N VAL A 114 -124.75 -36.93 19.31
CA VAL A 114 -124.82 -38.39 19.28
C VAL A 114 -125.82 -38.78 18.21
N SER A 115 -125.43 -39.70 17.34
CA SER A 115 -126.24 -40.13 16.21
C SER A 115 -126.39 -41.65 16.18
N ASP A 116 -127.59 -42.10 15.81
CA ASP A 116 -127.90 -43.52 15.65
C ASP A 116 -127.27 -44.14 14.39
N MET A 117 -127.49 -45.45 14.18
CA MET A 117 -127.01 -46.18 12.99
C MET A 117 -127.64 -45.71 11.67
N LYS A 118 -128.68 -44.86 11.69
CA LYS A 118 -129.27 -44.26 10.49
C LYS A 118 -128.64 -42.90 10.15
N GLY A 119 -127.76 -42.39 11.01
CA GLY A 119 -127.17 -41.07 10.85
C GLY A 119 -128.06 -39.93 11.35
N ILE A 120 -129.13 -40.24 12.10
CA ILE A 120 -130.03 -39.24 12.69
C ILE A 120 -129.49 -38.86 14.07
N ALA A 121 -129.42 -37.56 14.39
CA ALA A 121 -129.00 -37.10 15.71
C ALA A 121 -130.07 -37.42 16.77
N VAL A 122 -129.69 -38.24 17.75
CA VAL A 122 -130.54 -38.63 18.88
C VAL A 122 -130.30 -37.76 20.12
N ALA A 123 -129.15 -37.10 20.22
CA ALA A 123 -128.88 -36.06 21.21
C ALA A 123 -127.89 -35.05 20.62
N ASP A 124 -128.00 -33.79 21.03
CA ASP A 124 -127.11 -32.71 20.58
C ASP A 124 -127.04 -31.62 21.65
N SER A 125 -125.84 -31.06 21.81
CA SER A 125 -125.63 -29.82 22.54
C SER A 125 -126.51 -28.66 22.04
N ASP A 126 -126.74 -28.54 20.73
CA ASP A 126 -127.77 -27.67 20.18
C ASP A 126 -129.06 -28.47 19.99
N ILE A 127 -129.97 -28.33 20.95
CA ILE A 127 -131.23 -29.06 21.01
C ILE A 127 -132.06 -28.90 19.72
N LYS A 128 -131.86 -27.82 18.95
CA LYS A 128 -132.56 -27.59 17.67
C LYS A 128 -132.12 -28.56 16.57
N LEU A 129 -130.95 -29.17 16.71
CA LEU A 129 -130.38 -30.10 15.73
C LEU A 129 -130.74 -31.56 16.01
N ILE A 130 -131.42 -31.86 17.11
CA ILE A 130 -131.92 -33.20 17.39
C ILE A 130 -132.93 -33.61 16.29
N GLY A 131 -132.77 -34.82 15.75
CA GLY A 131 -133.52 -35.31 14.60
C GLY A 131 -132.94 -34.92 13.24
N THR A 132 -131.86 -34.14 13.19
CA THR A 132 -131.18 -33.81 11.93
C THR A 132 -130.52 -35.06 11.34
N ASP A 133 -130.67 -35.23 10.02
CA ASP A 133 -130.06 -36.30 9.25
C ASP A 133 -128.65 -35.88 8.78
N PHE A 134 -127.64 -36.58 9.29
CA PHE A 134 -126.23 -36.42 8.93
C PHE A 134 -125.73 -37.54 7.99
N SER A 135 -126.57 -38.46 7.53
CA SER A 135 -126.18 -39.63 6.72
C SER A 135 -125.44 -39.28 5.41
N GLU A 136 -125.75 -38.14 4.80
CA GLU A 136 -125.11 -37.70 3.56
C GLU A 136 -123.69 -37.15 3.73
N ARG A 137 -123.25 -36.92 4.97
CA ARG A 137 -121.91 -36.38 5.25
C ARG A 137 -120.85 -37.45 5.00
N ASN A 138 -119.74 -37.05 4.35
CA ASN A 138 -118.63 -37.96 4.05
C ASN A 138 -118.06 -38.62 5.31
N TYR A 139 -117.94 -37.86 6.41
CA TYR A 139 -117.49 -38.41 7.68
C TYR A 139 -118.46 -39.46 8.25
N THR A 140 -119.77 -39.30 8.05
CA THR A 140 -120.79 -40.25 8.51
C THR A 140 -120.74 -41.55 7.69
N LYS A 141 -120.61 -41.44 6.37
CA LYS A 141 -120.41 -42.60 5.49
C LYS A 141 -119.15 -43.38 5.89
N LYS A 142 -118.03 -42.68 6.09
CA LYS A 142 -116.76 -43.29 6.50
C LYS A 142 -116.84 -43.97 7.85
N VAL A 143 -117.36 -43.32 8.89
CA VAL A 143 -117.41 -43.95 10.24
C VAL A 143 -118.33 -45.17 10.26
N MET A 144 -119.42 -45.15 9.50
CA MET A 144 -120.34 -46.29 9.39
C MET A 144 -119.73 -47.46 8.60
N GLU A 145 -118.93 -47.18 7.58
CA GLU A 145 -118.24 -48.20 6.78
C GLU A 145 -117.07 -48.84 7.53
N THR A 146 -116.23 -48.03 8.19
CA THR A 146 -115.00 -48.50 8.81
C THR A 146 -115.20 -48.95 10.26
N ALA A 147 -116.20 -48.41 10.95
CA ALA A 147 -116.35 -48.49 12.40
C ALA A 147 -115.08 -48.02 13.16
N GLU A 148 -114.31 -47.11 12.57
CA GLU A 148 -113.10 -46.50 13.11
C GLU A 148 -113.28 -44.97 13.27
N PRO A 149 -112.50 -44.29 14.12
CA PRO A 149 -112.54 -42.84 14.26
C PRO A 149 -112.24 -42.12 12.92
N VAL A 150 -112.98 -41.06 12.63
CA VAL A 150 -112.84 -40.29 11.38
C VAL A 150 -112.68 -38.81 11.69
N ILE A 151 -111.72 -38.17 11.03
CA ILE A 151 -111.64 -36.72 10.90
C ILE A 151 -112.20 -36.34 9.52
N SER A 152 -113.10 -35.35 9.47
CA SER A 152 -113.63 -34.87 8.20
C SER A 152 -112.61 -34.05 7.40
N GLU A 153 -112.90 -33.89 6.11
CA GLU A 153 -112.39 -32.76 5.32
C GLU A 153 -112.71 -31.41 6.00
N THR A 154 -112.07 -30.34 5.54
CA THR A 154 -112.38 -29.02 6.09
C THR A 154 -113.74 -28.56 5.59
N LEU A 155 -114.69 -28.38 6.50
CA LEU A 155 -116.08 -28.05 6.18
C LEU A 155 -116.36 -26.57 6.45
N LYS A 156 -117.22 -25.97 5.64
CA LYS A 156 -117.84 -24.70 5.99
C LYS A 156 -119.14 -24.97 6.73
N SER A 157 -119.20 -24.60 8.00
CA SER A 157 -120.37 -24.80 8.85
C SER A 157 -121.59 -24.09 8.27
N LYS A 158 -122.73 -24.80 8.17
CA LYS A 158 -123.98 -24.23 7.66
C LYS A 158 -124.64 -23.32 8.71
N SER A 159 -124.34 -23.51 9.99
CA SER A 159 -124.92 -22.74 11.10
C SER A 159 -124.15 -21.43 11.34
N THR A 160 -122.83 -21.44 11.28
CA THR A 160 -121.98 -20.28 11.62
C THR A 160 -121.26 -19.65 10.42
N GLY A 161 -121.11 -20.40 9.33
CA GLY A 161 -120.26 -20.01 8.20
C GLY A 161 -118.75 -20.15 8.45
N ALA A 162 -118.33 -20.58 9.64
CA ALA A 162 -116.93 -20.80 9.98
C ALA A 162 -116.38 -22.09 9.36
N TYR A 163 -115.06 -22.16 9.22
CA TYR A 163 -114.39 -23.40 8.82
C TYR A 163 -114.23 -24.31 10.05
N VAL A 164 -114.78 -25.51 9.94
CA VAL A 164 -114.80 -26.51 11.00
C VAL A 164 -114.27 -27.84 10.50
N VAL A 165 -113.70 -28.62 11.41
CA VAL A 165 -113.33 -30.02 11.20
C VAL A 165 -114.20 -30.85 12.14
N ALA A 166 -114.93 -31.81 11.58
CA ALA A 166 -115.73 -32.73 12.37
C ALA A 166 -114.86 -33.90 12.84
N PHE A 167 -114.82 -34.12 14.15
CA PHE A 167 -114.18 -35.26 14.79
C PHE A 167 -115.26 -36.26 15.14
N VAL A 168 -115.16 -37.48 14.64
CA VAL A 168 -116.22 -38.48 14.71
C VAL A 168 -115.67 -39.76 15.30
N HIS A 169 -116.34 -40.28 16.34
CA HIS A 169 -115.94 -41.50 17.01
C HIS A 169 -117.12 -42.48 17.10
N PRO A 170 -116.93 -43.75 16.68
CA PRO A 170 -117.97 -44.76 16.81
C PRO A 170 -118.23 -45.11 18.28
N VAL A 171 -119.50 -45.31 18.63
CA VAL A 171 -119.91 -45.85 19.93
C VAL A 171 -120.17 -47.33 19.75
N LYS A 172 -119.48 -48.18 20.53
CA LYS A 172 -119.55 -49.64 20.42
C LYS A 172 -120.12 -50.25 21.70
N SER A 173 -121.01 -51.24 21.57
CA SER A 173 -121.48 -52.09 22.66
C SER A 173 -121.26 -53.56 22.29
N ASN A 174 -120.64 -54.34 23.17
CA ASN A 174 -120.24 -55.74 22.91
C ASN A 174 -119.47 -55.93 21.58
N GLY A 175 -118.62 -54.96 21.23
CA GLY A 175 -117.79 -54.99 20.02
C GLY A 175 -118.52 -54.60 18.72
N LYS A 176 -119.83 -54.32 18.74
CA LYS A 176 -120.58 -53.83 17.58
C LYS A 176 -120.89 -52.34 17.72
N MET A 177 -120.76 -51.60 16.63
CA MET A 177 -121.14 -50.19 16.57
C MET A 177 -122.66 -50.05 16.69
N ILE A 178 -123.11 -49.15 17.56
CA ILE A 178 -124.53 -48.87 17.82
C ILE A 178 -124.92 -47.41 17.49
N GLY A 179 -123.93 -46.60 17.12
CA GLY A 179 -124.07 -45.20 16.74
C GLY A 179 -122.70 -44.52 16.77
N TYR A 180 -122.66 -43.20 16.70
CA TYR A 180 -121.42 -42.44 16.82
C TYR A 180 -121.64 -41.13 17.57
N VAL A 181 -120.56 -40.56 18.09
CA VAL A 181 -120.52 -39.18 18.57
C VAL A 181 -119.68 -38.38 17.60
N ALA A 182 -120.12 -37.16 17.29
CA ALA A 182 -119.36 -36.23 16.49
C ALA A 182 -119.30 -34.86 17.15
N SER A 183 -118.18 -34.15 16.99
CA SER A 183 -118.03 -32.76 17.39
C SER A 183 -117.48 -31.93 16.24
N ALA A 184 -118.06 -30.75 16.01
CA ALA A 184 -117.58 -29.79 15.03
C ALA A 184 -116.61 -28.83 15.71
N VAL A 185 -115.30 -28.97 15.46
CA VAL A 185 -114.26 -28.11 16.03
C VAL A 185 -113.95 -26.96 15.07
N SER A 186 -113.94 -25.73 15.56
CA SER A 186 -113.54 -24.56 14.77
C SER A 186 -112.04 -24.58 14.44
N ALA A 187 -111.71 -24.42 13.16
CA ALA A 187 -110.32 -24.33 12.70
C ALA A 187 -109.60 -23.11 13.33
N ASP A 188 -110.32 -22.02 13.62
CA ASP A 188 -109.76 -20.82 14.26
C ASP A 188 -109.12 -21.13 15.62
N SER A 189 -109.63 -22.14 16.33
CA SER A 189 -109.10 -22.55 17.64
C SER A 189 -107.69 -23.12 17.57
N MET A 190 -107.33 -23.72 16.43
CA MET A 190 -105.99 -24.28 16.16
C MET A 190 -105.07 -23.23 15.54
N ILE A 191 -105.65 -22.29 14.78
CA ILE A 191 -104.92 -21.27 14.03
C ILE A 191 -104.31 -20.18 14.93
N LYS A 192 -104.89 -19.87 16.09
CA LYS A 192 -104.36 -18.84 17.02
C LYS A 192 -102.90 -19.05 17.42
N TYR A 193 -102.41 -20.30 17.37
CA TYR A 193 -101.02 -20.66 17.70
C TYR A 193 -100.01 -20.35 16.58
N LEU A 194 -100.48 -19.89 15.42
CA LEU A 194 -99.65 -19.53 14.26
C LEU A 194 -99.33 -18.03 14.19
N ALA A 195 -99.98 -17.17 14.99
CA ALA A 195 -99.82 -15.71 14.90
C ALA A 195 -98.42 -15.19 15.27
N ASP A 196 -97.73 -15.90 16.15
CA ASP A 196 -96.37 -15.60 16.62
C ASP A 196 -95.28 -16.36 15.83
N ALA A 197 -95.66 -17.18 14.85
CA ALA A 197 -94.70 -17.91 14.02
C ALA A 197 -93.95 -16.94 13.10
N LYS A 198 -92.70 -16.64 13.48
CA LYS A 198 -91.80 -15.74 12.77
C LYS A 198 -90.41 -16.33 12.65
N VAL A 199 -89.71 -15.90 11.61
CA VAL A 199 -88.29 -16.18 11.41
C VAL A 199 -87.48 -15.09 12.12
N VAL A 200 -86.47 -15.48 12.90
CA VAL A 200 -85.63 -14.54 13.67
C VAL A 200 -85.01 -13.50 12.74
N ASN A 201 -84.99 -12.24 13.18
CA ASN A 201 -84.44 -11.08 12.45
C ASN A 201 -85.11 -10.78 11.10
N THR A 202 -86.35 -11.22 10.91
CA THR A 202 -87.14 -10.84 9.73
C THR A 202 -88.46 -10.24 10.20
N THR A 203 -88.78 -9.05 9.71
CA THR A 203 -90.02 -8.35 10.04
C THR A 203 -91.18 -8.75 9.14
N THR A 204 -90.86 -9.26 7.96
CA THR A 204 -91.83 -9.65 6.92
C THR A 204 -92.15 -11.13 6.90
N SER A 205 -91.62 -11.91 7.85
CA SER A 205 -91.94 -13.34 7.94
C SER A 205 -93.32 -13.60 8.52
N TYR A 206 -93.95 -14.65 8.01
CA TYR A 206 -95.24 -15.10 8.50
C TYR A 206 -95.52 -16.57 8.17
N ALA A 207 -96.36 -17.18 9.00
CA ALA A 207 -96.94 -18.49 8.72
C ALA A 207 -98.31 -18.39 8.03
N TYR A 208 -98.66 -19.41 7.25
CA TYR A 208 -99.97 -19.60 6.65
C TYR A 208 -100.32 -21.09 6.65
N LEU A 209 -101.61 -21.41 6.83
CA LEU A 209 -102.13 -22.77 6.90
C LEU A 209 -103.07 -23.01 5.72
N LEU A 210 -102.89 -24.14 5.04
CA LEU A 210 -103.71 -24.56 3.91
C LEU A 210 -104.48 -25.84 4.26
N ASP A 211 -105.70 -25.93 3.74
CA ASP A 211 -106.51 -27.14 3.77
C ASP A 211 -105.98 -28.20 2.77
N GLU A 212 -106.60 -29.37 2.77
CA GLU A 212 -106.29 -30.50 1.91
C GLU A 212 -106.45 -30.22 0.40
N ASN A 213 -107.11 -29.11 0.04
CA ASN A 213 -107.33 -28.65 -1.33
C ASN A 213 -106.44 -27.45 -1.71
N GLY A 214 -105.66 -26.91 -0.76
CA GLY A 214 -104.79 -25.75 -0.95
C GLY A 214 -105.49 -24.42 -0.74
N ASN A 215 -106.70 -24.41 -0.18
CA ASN A 215 -107.36 -23.19 0.26
C ASN A 215 -106.79 -22.74 1.60
N THR A 216 -106.66 -21.44 1.75
CA THR A 216 -106.04 -20.85 2.93
C THR A 216 -106.98 -20.88 4.12
N LEU A 217 -106.62 -21.62 5.16
CA LEU A 217 -107.31 -21.62 6.45
C LEU A 217 -106.81 -20.48 7.34
N TYR A 218 -105.50 -20.21 7.29
CA TYR A 218 -104.89 -19.09 8.01
C TYR A 218 -103.91 -18.32 7.14
N HIS A 219 -103.99 -17.00 7.22
CA HIS A 219 -102.99 -16.09 6.72
C HIS A 219 -103.08 -14.77 7.49
N PRO A 220 -101.96 -14.05 7.75
CA PRO A 220 -102.01 -12.76 8.44
C PRO A 220 -102.86 -11.72 7.71
N ASP A 221 -102.80 -11.72 6.37
CA ASP A 221 -103.77 -11.00 5.54
C ASP A 221 -105.06 -11.81 5.42
N LYS A 222 -106.09 -11.37 6.15
CA LYS A 222 -107.41 -12.00 6.20
C LYS A 222 -108.10 -12.10 4.84
N LYS A 223 -107.72 -11.29 3.84
CA LYS A 223 -108.29 -11.36 2.49
C LYS A 223 -107.93 -12.66 1.76
N GLN A 224 -106.85 -13.33 2.18
CA GLN A 224 -106.39 -14.58 1.60
C GLN A 224 -107.16 -15.79 2.16
N VAL A 225 -107.80 -15.68 3.33
CA VAL A 225 -108.52 -16.80 3.95
C VAL A 225 -109.69 -17.23 3.06
N GLY A 226 -109.74 -18.52 2.74
CA GLY A 226 -110.69 -19.13 1.81
C GLY A 226 -110.27 -19.08 0.33
N GLN A 227 -109.19 -18.39 -0.02
CA GLN A 227 -108.64 -18.39 -1.39
C GLN A 227 -107.58 -19.48 -1.55
N PRO A 228 -107.41 -20.05 -2.77
CA PRO A 228 -106.31 -20.97 -3.05
C PRO A 228 -104.96 -20.25 -2.90
N VAL A 229 -103.94 -20.97 -2.42
CA VAL A 229 -102.59 -20.40 -2.28
C VAL A 229 -102.08 -19.89 -3.64
N ALA A 230 -101.62 -18.63 -3.67
CA ALA A 230 -101.17 -17.97 -4.89
C ALA A 230 -99.80 -18.46 -5.42
N ASN A 231 -99.10 -19.29 -4.65
CA ASN A 231 -97.78 -19.82 -5.00
C ASN A 231 -97.90 -21.19 -5.68
N ASP A 232 -97.52 -21.26 -6.95
CA ASP A 232 -97.56 -22.48 -7.76
C ASP A 232 -96.68 -23.61 -7.22
N GLN A 233 -95.53 -23.31 -6.62
CA GLN A 233 -94.64 -24.32 -6.02
C GLN A 233 -95.26 -24.93 -4.76
N ILE A 234 -95.89 -24.13 -3.89
CA ILE A 234 -96.59 -24.64 -2.71
C ILE A 234 -97.88 -25.36 -3.12
N MET A 235 -98.60 -24.85 -4.13
CA MET A 235 -99.75 -25.54 -4.71
C MET A 235 -99.36 -26.91 -5.30
N ALA A 236 -98.18 -27.03 -5.90
CA ALA A 236 -97.66 -28.32 -6.36
C ALA A 236 -97.41 -29.30 -5.21
N VAL A 237 -96.96 -28.81 -4.04
CA VAL A 237 -96.84 -29.64 -2.83
C VAL A 237 -98.21 -30.12 -2.36
N VAL A 238 -99.21 -29.23 -2.28
CA VAL A 238 -100.59 -29.60 -1.91
C VAL A 238 -101.14 -30.70 -2.83
N LYS A 239 -100.96 -30.56 -4.15
CA LYS A 239 -101.42 -31.57 -5.13
C LYS A 239 -100.76 -32.94 -4.92
N ARG A 240 -99.47 -32.97 -4.55
CA ARG A 240 -98.75 -34.21 -4.22
C ARG A 240 -99.32 -34.88 -2.98
N VAL A 241 -99.51 -34.11 -1.90
CA VAL A 241 -100.15 -34.61 -0.66
C VAL A 241 -101.54 -35.19 -0.96
N LYS A 242 -102.36 -34.49 -1.75
CA LYS A 242 -103.71 -34.93 -2.13
C LYS A 242 -103.73 -36.23 -2.94
N SER A 243 -102.67 -36.52 -3.71
CA SER A 243 -102.54 -37.77 -4.48
C SER A 243 -102.15 -38.99 -3.64
N GLY A 244 -101.92 -38.80 -2.33
CA GLY A 244 -101.47 -39.84 -1.41
C GLY A 244 -99.93 -39.97 -1.32
N GLU A 245 -99.17 -39.03 -1.90
CA GLU A 245 -97.71 -39.02 -1.78
C GLU A 245 -97.28 -38.58 -0.39
N LYS A 246 -96.38 -39.34 0.24
CA LYS A 246 -95.74 -38.95 1.50
C LYS A 246 -94.68 -37.86 1.23
N VAL A 247 -95.07 -36.60 1.43
CA VAL A 247 -94.16 -35.46 1.26
C VAL A 247 -93.42 -35.17 2.57
N GLU A 248 -92.09 -35.10 2.51
CA GLU A 248 -91.25 -34.70 3.65
C GLU A 248 -91.20 -33.18 3.84
N ASP A 249 -91.02 -32.76 5.09
CA ASP A 249 -90.75 -31.38 5.50
C ASP A 249 -89.50 -30.85 4.80
N SER A 250 -89.66 -29.79 4.02
CA SER A 250 -88.57 -29.21 3.25
C SER A 250 -88.66 -27.68 3.18
N LEU A 251 -87.63 -27.09 2.57
CA LEU A 251 -87.58 -25.70 2.20
C LEU A 251 -87.69 -25.54 0.70
N LEU A 252 -88.29 -24.44 0.27
CA LEU A 252 -88.28 -24.00 -1.11
C LEU A 252 -88.00 -22.51 -1.21
N SER A 253 -87.56 -22.10 -2.38
CA SER A 253 -87.32 -20.72 -2.74
C SER A 253 -88.17 -20.36 -3.94
N TYR A 254 -88.85 -19.23 -3.85
CA TYR A 254 -89.78 -18.74 -4.85
C TYR A 254 -89.80 -17.22 -4.84
N THR A 255 -90.27 -16.64 -5.93
CA THR A 255 -90.49 -15.21 -6.03
C THR A 255 -91.98 -14.94 -5.92
N TYR A 256 -92.36 -13.97 -5.07
CA TYR A 256 -93.74 -13.55 -4.91
C TYR A 256 -93.79 -12.03 -4.79
N ASN A 257 -94.55 -11.38 -5.69
CA ASN A 257 -94.61 -9.93 -5.88
C ASN A 257 -93.21 -9.29 -6.06
N ASP A 258 -92.39 -9.84 -6.97
CA ASP A 258 -91.00 -9.41 -7.26
C ASP A 258 -90.03 -9.47 -6.07
N VAL A 259 -90.39 -10.20 -5.01
CA VAL A 259 -89.52 -10.42 -3.85
C VAL A 259 -89.14 -11.89 -3.77
N ASP A 260 -87.85 -12.16 -3.72
CA ASP A 260 -87.32 -13.50 -3.48
C ASP A 260 -87.58 -13.91 -2.04
N LYS A 261 -88.29 -15.02 -1.88
CA LYS A 261 -88.68 -15.58 -0.59
C LYS A 261 -88.11 -16.96 -0.41
N LYS A 262 -87.92 -17.31 0.85
CA LYS A 262 -87.72 -18.68 1.30
C LYS A 262 -88.95 -19.11 2.08
N SER A 263 -89.38 -20.36 1.95
CA SER A 263 -90.45 -20.93 2.77
C SER A 263 -90.08 -22.33 3.22
N ALA A 264 -90.25 -22.59 4.51
CA ALA A 264 -90.36 -23.95 5.03
C ALA A 264 -91.82 -24.40 4.89
N TYR A 265 -92.04 -25.68 4.62
CA TYR A 265 -93.37 -26.27 4.66
C TYR A 265 -93.36 -27.60 5.42
N THR A 266 -94.46 -27.90 6.10
CA THR A 266 -94.69 -29.12 6.88
C THR A 266 -96.11 -29.59 6.63
N VAL A 267 -96.27 -30.89 6.39
CA VAL A 267 -97.58 -31.51 6.10
C VAL A 267 -98.07 -32.26 7.33
N MET A 268 -99.32 -32.05 7.71
CA MET A 268 -99.98 -32.74 8.82
C MET A 268 -100.73 -33.96 8.27
N PRO A 269 -100.32 -35.20 8.62
CA PRO A 269 -100.92 -36.40 8.04
C PRO A 269 -102.42 -36.57 8.34
N GLU A 270 -102.85 -36.15 9.53
CA GLU A 270 -104.20 -36.47 10.02
C GLU A 270 -105.32 -35.70 9.31
N THR A 271 -105.02 -34.48 8.86
CA THR A 271 -105.96 -33.61 8.13
C THR A 271 -105.52 -33.32 6.69
N HIS A 272 -104.31 -33.74 6.30
CA HIS A 272 -103.64 -33.35 5.07
C HIS A 272 -103.40 -31.84 4.92
N TRP A 273 -103.45 -31.09 6.02
CA TRP A 273 -103.16 -29.66 6.03
C TRP A 273 -101.67 -29.38 5.80
N LEU A 274 -101.37 -28.26 5.16
CA LEU A 274 -100.01 -27.79 4.93
C LEU A 274 -99.77 -26.48 5.67
N LEU A 275 -98.77 -26.46 6.55
CA LEU A 275 -98.28 -25.25 7.21
C LEU A 275 -97.03 -24.75 6.49
N GLY A 276 -97.09 -23.51 5.99
CA GLY A 276 -95.94 -22.82 5.42
C GLY A 276 -95.48 -21.66 6.30
N LEU A 277 -94.16 -21.49 6.45
CA LEU A 277 -93.53 -20.34 7.10
C LEU A 277 -92.56 -19.69 6.12
N THR A 278 -92.81 -18.45 5.75
CA THR A 278 -92.05 -17.75 4.70
C THR A 278 -91.38 -16.47 5.20
N ALA A 279 -90.24 -16.09 4.60
CA ALA A 279 -89.49 -14.86 4.87
C ALA A 279 -88.79 -14.35 3.59
N ASN A 280 -88.53 -13.04 3.49
CA ASN A 280 -87.83 -12.44 2.35
C ASN A 280 -86.31 -12.67 2.43
N LEU A 281 -85.66 -12.94 1.30
CA LEU A 281 -84.24 -13.29 1.26
C LEU A 281 -83.31 -12.10 1.57
N ASP A 282 -83.70 -10.90 1.20
CA ASP A 282 -82.97 -9.65 1.45
C ASP A 282 -82.84 -9.33 2.95
N GLU A 283 -83.89 -9.59 3.74
CA GLU A 283 -83.86 -9.47 5.20
C GLU A 283 -82.95 -10.52 5.84
N ILE A 284 -82.93 -11.74 5.30
CA ILE A 284 -82.06 -12.83 5.80
C ILE A 284 -80.58 -12.47 5.64
N VAL A 285 -80.20 -11.84 4.52
CA VAL A 285 -78.79 -11.51 4.23
C VAL A 285 -78.38 -10.11 4.70
N LYS A 286 -79.30 -9.29 5.22
CA LYS A 286 -79.02 -7.92 5.68
C LYS A 286 -77.84 -7.82 6.66
N PRO A 287 -77.70 -8.69 7.70
CA PRO A 287 -76.55 -8.62 8.61
C PRO A 287 -75.20 -8.83 7.92
N VAL A 288 -75.15 -9.60 6.83
CA VAL A 288 -73.94 -9.83 6.02
C VAL A 288 -73.52 -8.54 5.31
N ASN A 289 -74.48 -7.77 4.81
CA ASN A 289 -74.21 -6.51 4.12
C ASN A 289 -73.69 -5.43 5.07
N GLU A 290 -74.19 -5.38 6.31
CA GLU A 290 -73.66 -4.50 7.35
C GLU A 290 -72.21 -4.88 7.70
N MET A 291 -71.91 -6.17 7.86
CA MET A 291 -70.53 -6.67 8.05
C MET A 291 -69.59 -6.28 6.89
N ARG A 292 -70.06 -6.34 5.64
CA ARG A 292 -69.27 -5.90 4.47
C ARG A 292 -68.85 -4.44 4.60
N SER A 293 -69.78 -3.55 4.95
CA SER A 293 -69.49 -2.11 5.06
C SER A 293 -68.47 -1.81 6.18
N PHE A 294 -68.58 -2.50 7.31
CA PHE A 294 -67.65 -2.39 8.43
C PHE A 294 -66.23 -2.83 8.04
N ASN A 295 -66.09 -3.97 7.35
CA ASN A 295 -64.79 -4.48 6.89
C ASN A 295 -64.09 -3.53 5.90
N LEU A 296 -64.84 -2.86 5.02
CA LEU A 296 -64.28 -1.87 4.10
C LEU A 296 -63.72 -0.64 4.83
N LEU A 297 -64.41 -0.17 5.89
CA LEU A 297 -63.98 0.97 6.68
C LEU A 297 -62.71 0.66 7.51
N LEU A 298 -62.66 -0.53 8.11
CA LEU A 298 -61.47 -1.01 8.83
C LEU A 298 -60.26 -1.17 7.88
N GLY A 299 -60.50 -1.67 6.67
CA GLY A 299 -59.49 -1.75 5.61
C GLY A 299 -58.91 -0.40 5.22
N ALA A 300 -59.75 0.62 5.02
CA ALA A 300 -59.30 1.98 4.72
C ALA A 300 -58.45 2.59 5.85
N GLY A 301 -58.85 2.40 7.12
CA GLY A 301 -58.09 2.90 8.27
C GLY A 301 -56.71 2.26 8.41
N SER A 302 -56.61 0.93 8.24
CA SER A 302 -55.33 0.22 8.32
C SER A 302 -54.34 0.62 7.22
N LEU A 303 -54.82 0.96 6.02
CA LEU A 303 -53.98 1.48 4.93
C LEU A 303 -53.33 2.82 5.27
N ILE A 304 -54.06 3.74 5.89
CA ILE A 304 -53.53 5.05 6.30
C ILE A 304 -52.42 4.87 7.34
N ILE A 305 -52.63 4.01 8.33
CA ILE A 305 -51.63 3.71 9.36
C ILE A 305 -50.38 3.07 8.74
N ALA A 306 -50.54 2.11 7.84
CA ALA A 306 -49.43 1.48 7.14
C ALA A 306 -48.61 2.49 6.33
N LEU A 307 -49.27 3.44 5.66
CA LEU A 307 -48.60 4.51 4.92
C LEU A 307 -47.76 5.41 5.84
N LEU A 308 -48.29 5.83 6.99
CA LEU A 308 -47.57 6.69 7.95
C LEU A 308 -46.33 5.98 8.53
N ILE A 309 -46.47 4.71 8.92
CA ILE A 309 -45.36 3.89 9.42
C ILE A 309 -44.28 3.74 8.32
N ALA A 310 -44.70 3.43 7.09
CA ALA A 310 -43.80 3.28 5.96
C ALA A 310 -43.02 4.57 5.67
N LEU A 311 -43.66 5.75 5.75
CA LEU A 311 -43.00 7.04 5.54
C LEU A 311 -41.99 7.36 6.64
N TYR A 312 -42.32 7.09 7.91
CA TYR A 312 -41.42 7.32 9.04
C TYR A 312 -40.12 6.50 8.94
N PHE A 313 -40.23 5.18 8.71
CA PHE A 313 -39.05 4.32 8.57
C PHE A 313 -38.27 4.62 7.27
N ALA A 314 -38.96 4.94 6.17
CA ALA A 314 -38.32 5.35 4.93
C ALA A 314 -37.45 6.61 5.13
N GLN A 315 -37.92 7.60 5.89
CA GLN A 315 -37.14 8.79 6.22
C GLN A 315 -35.94 8.44 7.11
N LYS A 316 -36.16 7.69 8.19
CA LYS A 316 -35.13 7.33 9.18
C LYS A 316 -33.97 6.53 8.57
N ILE A 317 -34.24 5.64 7.62
CA ILE A 317 -33.21 4.83 6.94
C ILE A 317 -32.55 5.60 5.79
N SER A 318 -33.35 6.26 4.93
CA SER A 318 -32.78 6.82 3.70
C SER A 318 -32.00 8.12 3.92
N SER A 319 -32.33 8.92 4.95
CA SER A 319 -31.65 10.21 5.17
C SER A 319 -30.16 10.03 5.50
N PRO A 320 -29.78 9.19 6.49
CA PRO A 320 -28.36 8.92 6.77
C PRO A 320 -27.61 8.35 5.57
N ILE A 321 -28.22 7.43 4.82
CA ILE A 321 -27.60 6.83 3.61
C ILE A 321 -27.33 7.90 2.55
N THR A 322 -28.27 8.82 2.30
CA THR A 322 -28.04 9.90 1.32
C THR A 322 -26.93 10.86 1.74
N LYS A 323 -26.83 11.20 3.04
CA LYS A 323 -25.76 12.05 3.56
C LYS A 323 -24.40 11.35 3.57
N LEU A 324 -24.36 10.04 3.85
CA LEU A 324 -23.15 9.24 3.69
C LEU A 324 -22.69 9.15 2.23
N THR A 325 -23.62 8.96 1.31
CA THR A 325 -23.31 8.93 -0.14
C THR A 325 -22.70 10.26 -0.58
N ASP A 326 -23.26 11.37 -0.11
CA ASP A 326 -22.73 12.71 -0.36
C ASP A 326 -21.31 12.90 0.23
N LEU A 327 -21.07 12.46 1.48
CA LEU A 327 -19.75 12.49 2.09
C LEU A 327 -18.71 11.64 1.33
N ILE A 328 -19.13 10.47 0.83
CA ILE A 328 -18.30 9.58 0.01
C ILE A 328 -17.97 10.25 -1.32
N ASN A 329 -18.96 10.82 -2.02
CA ASN A 329 -18.74 11.52 -3.29
C ASN A 329 -17.79 12.72 -3.12
N ARG A 330 -17.97 13.53 -2.08
CA ARG A 330 -17.04 14.63 -1.77
C ARG A 330 -15.63 14.12 -1.53
N THR A 331 -15.47 12.98 -0.85
CA THR A 331 -14.15 12.39 -0.62
C THR A 331 -13.54 11.82 -1.91
N ALA A 332 -14.35 11.24 -2.80
CA ALA A 332 -13.89 10.79 -4.13
C ALA A 332 -13.45 11.96 -5.01
N GLU A 333 -14.06 13.13 -4.85
CA GLU A 333 -13.64 14.40 -5.46
C GLU A 333 -12.46 15.07 -4.73
N LEU A 334 -11.86 14.39 -3.74
CA LEU A 334 -10.77 14.90 -2.89
C LEU A 334 -11.13 16.18 -2.11
N ASN A 335 -12.43 16.42 -1.90
CA ASN A 335 -12.93 17.49 -1.03
C ASN A 335 -12.99 17.00 0.42
N LEU A 336 -11.89 17.25 1.13
CA LEU A 336 -11.66 16.85 2.51
C LEU A 336 -12.06 17.93 3.52
N THR A 337 -12.46 19.13 3.07
CA THR A 337 -12.89 20.25 3.93
C THR A 337 -13.82 19.77 5.05
N TYR A 338 -13.46 20.14 6.28
CA TYR A 338 -14.24 19.77 7.46
C TYR A 338 -15.63 20.39 7.40
N ASP A 339 -16.64 19.60 7.75
CA ASP A 339 -18.04 20.00 7.65
C ASP A 339 -18.84 19.33 8.77
N SER A 340 -19.33 20.15 9.69
CA SER A 340 -20.03 19.69 10.89
C SER A 340 -21.40 19.05 10.59
N GLN A 341 -21.94 19.21 9.38
CA GLN A 341 -23.26 18.67 9.03
C GLN A 341 -23.32 17.13 9.05
N TYR A 342 -22.18 16.44 9.03
CA TYR A 342 -22.10 14.97 9.04
C TYR A 342 -21.89 14.39 10.45
N GLU A 343 -21.58 15.21 11.46
CA GLU A 343 -21.23 14.70 12.80
C GLU A 343 -22.38 13.94 13.46
N TYR A 344 -23.63 14.35 13.23
CA TYR A 344 -24.77 13.67 13.83
C TYR A 344 -24.87 12.19 13.39
N LEU A 345 -24.34 11.84 12.21
CA LEU A 345 -24.34 10.46 11.70
C LEU A 345 -23.52 9.54 12.61
N THR A 346 -22.46 10.05 13.26
CA THR A 346 -21.62 9.27 14.19
C THR A 346 -22.38 8.86 15.47
N LYS A 347 -23.50 9.52 15.77
CA LYS A 347 -24.36 9.18 16.92
C LYS A 347 -25.31 8.02 16.62
N ASN A 348 -25.45 7.61 15.36
CA ASN A 348 -26.25 6.44 14.98
C ASN A 348 -25.58 5.17 15.50
N LYS A 349 -26.36 4.27 16.09
CA LYS A 349 -25.88 2.99 16.65
C LYS A 349 -25.98 1.81 15.66
N ASP A 350 -26.34 2.09 14.42
CA ASP A 350 -26.49 1.11 13.34
C ASP A 350 -25.29 1.16 12.37
N GLU A 351 -25.36 0.38 11.30
CA GLU A 351 -24.32 0.29 10.28
C GLU A 351 -24.03 1.65 9.63
N THR A 352 -24.99 2.58 9.58
CA THR A 352 -24.76 3.92 9.03
C THR A 352 -23.83 4.76 9.91
N GLY A 353 -23.91 4.60 11.23
CA GLY A 353 -23.00 5.27 12.16
C GLY A 353 -21.58 4.72 12.08
N THR A 354 -21.43 3.40 12.00
CA THR A 354 -20.13 2.73 11.80
C THR A 354 -19.46 3.19 10.50
N ILE A 355 -20.22 3.26 9.40
CA ILE A 355 -19.71 3.77 8.12
C ILE A 355 -19.30 5.25 8.24
N ALA A 356 -20.10 6.09 8.92
CA ALA A 356 -19.77 7.51 9.11
C ALA A 356 -18.44 7.71 9.84
N ILE A 357 -18.22 6.97 10.94
CA ILE A 357 -16.97 7.04 11.73
C ILE A 357 -15.77 6.61 10.87
N ALA A 358 -15.88 5.47 10.18
CA ALA A 358 -14.82 4.97 9.31
C ALA A 358 -14.50 5.96 8.17
N MET A 359 -15.53 6.59 7.60
CA MET A 359 -15.38 7.56 6.53
C MET A 359 -14.71 8.86 7.00
N LEU A 360 -15.12 9.39 8.15
CA LEU A 360 -14.48 10.57 8.75
C LEU A 360 -13.01 10.31 9.09
N ARG A 361 -12.70 9.13 9.64
CA ARG A 361 -11.31 8.71 9.90
C ARG A 361 -10.49 8.63 8.62
N THR A 362 -11.07 8.09 7.55
CA THR A 362 -10.41 8.03 6.23
C THR A 362 -10.07 9.43 5.70
N ARG A 363 -10.99 10.39 5.84
CA ARG A 363 -10.74 11.78 5.43
C ARG A 363 -9.61 12.44 6.22
N VAL A 364 -9.50 12.18 7.53
CA VAL A 364 -8.38 12.67 8.35
C VAL A 364 -7.04 12.09 7.84
N ILE A 365 -6.96 10.78 7.64
CA ILE A 365 -5.76 10.12 7.13
C ILE A 365 -5.36 10.67 5.76
N LEU A 366 -6.32 10.87 4.84
CA LEU A 366 -6.06 11.46 3.52
C LEU A 366 -5.56 12.91 3.62
N ARG A 367 -6.06 13.69 4.58
CA ARG A 367 -5.59 15.07 4.82
C ARG A 367 -4.14 15.07 5.32
N ASP A 368 -3.83 14.21 6.28
CA ASP A 368 -2.48 14.09 6.84
C ASP A 368 -1.49 13.60 5.76
N MET A 369 -1.91 12.66 4.91
CA MET A 369 -1.13 12.22 3.74
C MET A 369 -0.89 13.38 2.75
N ALA A 370 -1.92 14.14 2.40
CA ALA A 370 -1.78 15.29 1.50
C ALA A 370 -0.82 16.35 2.09
N SER A 371 -0.96 16.69 3.38
CA SER A 371 -0.04 17.60 4.06
C SER A 371 1.40 17.07 4.08
N SER A 372 1.59 15.78 4.29
CA SER A 372 2.94 15.15 4.27
C SER A 372 3.54 15.19 2.87
N LEU A 373 2.73 14.96 1.82
CA LEU A 373 3.17 15.05 0.42
C LEU A 373 3.58 16.47 0.03
N ILE A 374 2.87 17.51 0.49
CA ILE A 374 3.29 18.91 0.29
C ILE A 374 4.68 19.11 0.88
N THR A 375 4.87 18.80 2.17
CA THR A 375 6.15 18.97 2.85
C THR A 375 7.28 18.21 2.16
N ILE A 376 7.03 16.97 1.72
CA ILE A 376 8.01 16.16 0.98
C ILE A 376 8.34 16.81 -0.36
N SER A 377 7.33 17.23 -1.14
CA SER A 377 7.55 17.85 -2.45
C SER A 377 8.35 19.15 -2.36
N THR A 378 8.05 20.02 -1.40
CA THR A 378 8.82 21.25 -1.15
C THR A 378 10.25 20.94 -0.75
N LYS A 379 10.46 19.94 0.13
CA LYS A 379 11.80 19.54 0.54
C LYS A 379 12.62 18.91 -0.61
N VAL A 380 11.96 18.18 -1.52
CA VAL A 380 12.62 17.64 -2.72
C VAL A 380 13.02 18.77 -3.68
N LEU A 381 12.18 19.80 -3.86
CA LEU A 381 12.52 21.00 -4.64
C LEU A 381 13.73 21.73 -4.07
N ASP A 382 13.72 22.06 -2.77
CA ASP A 382 14.84 22.72 -2.10
C ASP A 382 16.14 21.90 -2.21
N ASN A 383 16.04 20.58 -2.05
CA ASN A 383 17.19 19.68 -2.19
C ASN A 383 17.72 19.65 -3.63
N ALA A 384 16.84 19.66 -4.64
CA ALA A 384 17.24 19.66 -6.03
C ALA A 384 17.95 20.97 -6.43
N GLU A 385 17.42 22.12 -6.00
CA GLU A 385 18.07 23.43 -6.20
C GLU A 385 19.43 23.51 -5.48
N THR A 386 19.51 23.00 -4.25
CA THR A 386 20.76 22.91 -3.51
C THR A 386 21.78 22.01 -4.21
N LEU A 387 21.32 20.88 -4.76
CA LEU A 387 22.18 19.95 -5.51
C LEU A 387 22.68 20.59 -6.80
N GLU A 388 21.83 21.28 -7.56
CA GLU A 388 22.23 22.01 -8.77
C GLU A 388 23.34 23.03 -8.46
N LYS A 389 23.15 23.84 -7.41
CA LYS A 389 24.15 24.82 -6.97
C LYS A 389 25.46 24.13 -6.56
N LEU A 390 25.40 23.06 -5.77
CA LEU A 390 26.59 22.33 -5.35
C LEU A 390 27.33 21.71 -6.55
N SER A 391 26.61 21.16 -7.53
CA SER A 391 27.20 20.61 -8.75
C SER A 391 27.87 21.70 -9.60
N ILE A 392 27.33 22.93 -9.63
CA ILE A 392 28.00 24.09 -10.27
C ILE A 392 29.31 24.40 -9.55
N ASP A 393 29.28 24.52 -8.21
CA ASP A 393 30.48 24.81 -7.41
C ASP A 393 31.55 23.72 -7.58
N VAL A 394 31.16 22.44 -7.60
CA VAL A 394 32.10 21.32 -7.85
C VAL A 394 32.71 21.39 -9.25
N ARG A 395 31.93 21.79 -10.27
CA ARG A 395 32.43 21.99 -11.64
C ARG A 395 33.44 23.13 -11.72
N GLU A 396 33.20 24.23 -11.02
CA GLU A 396 34.15 25.35 -10.95
C GLU A 396 35.45 24.91 -10.28
N ASN A 397 35.36 24.22 -9.15
CA ASN A 397 36.53 23.64 -8.48
C ASN A 397 37.28 22.64 -9.38
N ALA A 398 36.56 21.82 -10.17
CA ALA A 398 37.17 20.90 -11.12
C ALA A 398 37.89 21.65 -12.25
N HIS A 399 37.36 22.77 -12.71
CA HIS A 399 38.01 23.62 -13.70
C HIS A 399 39.31 24.22 -13.14
N ASP A 400 39.29 24.73 -11.91
CA ASP A 400 40.49 25.23 -11.22
C ASP A 400 41.53 24.13 -10.98
N ASN A 401 41.07 22.92 -10.64
CA ASN A 401 41.94 21.77 -10.48
C ASN A 401 42.57 21.36 -11.82
N SER A 402 41.83 21.45 -12.93
CA SER A 402 42.36 21.22 -14.28
C SER A 402 43.44 22.24 -14.66
N ALA A 403 43.21 23.53 -14.41
CA ALA A 403 44.19 24.58 -14.64
C ALA A 403 45.47 24.37 -13.81
N THR A 404 45.30 24.03 -12.53
CA THR A 404 46.43 23.73 -11.62
C THR A 404 47.19 22.48 -12.08
N THR A 405 46.48 21.45 -12.54
CA THR A 405 47.06 20.21 -13.08
C THR A 405 47.88 20.48 -14.33
N GLN A 406 47.40 21.33 -15.25
CA GLN A 406 48.16 21.76 -16.43
C GLN A 406 49.44 22.50 -16.05
N GLN A 407 49.35 23.44 -15.09
CA GLN A 407 50.53 24.17 -14.61
C GLN A 407 51.55 23.23 -13.96
N LEU A 408 51.09 22.26 -13.17
CA LEU A 408 51.96 21.29 -12.52
C LEU A 408 52.62 20.35 -13.55
N SER A 409 51.89 19.96 -14.61
CA SER A 409 52.44 19.19 -15.73
C SER A 409 53.56 19.94 -16.43
N ALA A 410 53.37 21.23 -16.73
CA ALA A 410 54.42 22.07 -17.32
C ALA A 410 55.64 22.18 -16.38
N GLY A 411 55.42 22.32 -15.07
CA GLY A 411 56.50 22.33 -14.07
C GLY A 411 57.26 20.99 -13.99
N MET A 412 56.59 19.85 -14.17
CA MET A 412 57.26 18.54 -14.24
C MET A 412 58.09 18.39 -15.51
N GLU A 413 57.60 18.86 -16.66
CA GLU A 413 58.36 18.87 -17.92
C GLU A 413 59.62 19.75 -17.82
N GLU A 414 59.50 20.94 -17.24
CA GLU A 414 60.63 21.85 -17.01
C GLU A 414 61.66 21.26 -16.04
N THR A 415 61.19 20.62 -14.96
CA THR A 415 62.07 19.95 -13.99
C THR A 415 62.76 18.75 -14.64
N ALA A 416 62.05 17.96 -15.45
CA ALA A 416 62.64 16.83 -16.19
C ALA A 416 63.76 17.29 -17.14
N ALA A 417 63.53 18.37 -17.88
CA ALA A 417 64.54 18.96 -18.75
C ALA A 417 65.77 19.43 -17.95
N SER A 418 65.54 20.15 -16.85
CA SER A 418 66.61 20.62 -15.95
C SER A 418 67.41 19.46 -15.34
N THR A 419 66.75 18.36 -14.99
CA THR A 419 67.38 17.13 -14.49
C THR A 419 68.26 16.49 -15.57
N GLN A 420 67.82 16.43 -16.82
CA GLN A 420 68.63 15.92 -17.93
C GLN A 420 69.88 16.78 -18.18
N GLU A 421 69.74 18.11 -18.14
CA GLU A 421 70.87 19.03 -18.26
C GLU A 421 71.88 18.84 -17.11
N MET A 422 71.40 18.69 -15.87
CA MET A 422 72.26 18.38 -14.73
C MET A 422 72.99 17.05 -14.90
N THR A 423 72.33 15.99 -15.38
CA THR A 423 73.00 14.70 -15.65
C THR A 423 74.14 14.85 -16.66
N ALA A 424 73.93 15.63 -17.73
CA ALA A 424 74.98 15.92 -18.70
C ALA A 424 76.15 16.69 -18.07
N ALA A 425 75.88 17.73 -17.29
CA ALA A 425 76.90 18.52 -16.60
C ALA A 425 77.71 17.69 -15.59
N ILE A 426 77.06 16.79 -14.84
CA ILE A 426 77.73 15.88 -13.89
C ILE A 426 78.67 14.93 -14.65
N THR A 427 78.25 14.42 -15.80
CA THR A 427 79.09 13.55 -16.63
C THR A 427 80.33 14.29 -17.13
N GLU A 428 80.19 15.55 -17.53
CA GLU A 428 81.32 16.39 -17.93
C GLU A 428 82.27 16.68 -16.75
N ILE A 429 81.72 16.98 -15.57
CA ILE A 429 82.53 17.18 -14.36
C ILE A 429 83.31 15.90 -14.01
N ASP A 430 82.68 14.73 -14.09
CA ASP A 430 83.33 13.44 -13.80
C ASP A 430 84.54 13.19 -14.72
N VAL A 431 84.40 13.48 -16.02
CA VAL A 431 85.50 13.43 -16.99
C VAL A 431 86.62 14.41 -16.59
N ASN A 432 86.28 15.65 -16.23
CA ASN A 432 87.28 16.65 -15.81
C ASN A 432 87.99 16.25 -14.50
N VAL A 433 87.29 15.64 -13.54
CA VAL A 433 87.91 15.12 -12.31
C VAL A 433 88.92 14.02 -12.65
N SER A 434 88.54 13.10 -13.55
CA SER A 434 89.43 12.04 -14.01
C SER A 434 90.70 12.58 -14.66
N GLU A 435 90.56 13.62 -15.50
CA GLU A 435 91.70 14.29 -16.14
C GLU A 435 92.61 14.98 -15.11
N ILE A 436 92.04 15.65 -14.10
CA ILE A 436 92.81 16.23 -12.99
C ILE A 436 93.60 15.14 -12.26
N SER A 437 92.99 14.00 -11.93
CA SER A 437 93.67 12.89 -11.28
C SER A 437 94.85 12.34 -12.11
N ILE A 438 94.74 12.34 -13.44
CA ILE A 438 95.85 11.96 -14.34
C ILE A 438 96.96 13.01 -14.27
N ASN A 439 96.62 14.29 -14.45
CA ASN A 439 97.59 15.40 -14.42
C ASN A 439 98.34 15.50 -13.09
N VAL A 440 97.68 15.19 -11.98
CA VAL A 440 98.31 15.14 -10.64
C VAL A 440 99.37 14.05 -10.57
N LYS A 441 99.09 12.86 -11.09
CA LYS A 441 100.07 11.75 -11.12
C LYS A 441 101.27 12.08 -12.00
N GLU A 442 101.03 12.68 -13.17
CA GLU A 442 102.10 13.15 -14.04
C GLU A 442 102.93 14.26 -13.37
N GLY A 443 102.29 15.22 -12.70
CA GLY A 443 102.97 16.28 -11.97
C GLY A 443 103.83 15.78 -10.81
N ALA A 444 103.37 14.74 -10.09
CA ALA A 444 104.13 14.10 -9.02
C ALA A 444 105.39 13.39 -9.58
N GLU A 445 105.25 12.68 -10.70
CA GLU A 445 106.38 12.03 -11.38
C GLU A 445 107.39 13.05 -11.92
N VAL A 446 106.94 14.14 -12.53
CA VAL A 446 107.83 15.23 -12.98
C VAL A 446 108.58 15.85 -11.79
N SER A 447 107.89 16.08 -10.67
CA SER A 447 108.51 16.61 -9.45
C SER A 447 109.60 15.68 -8.92
N LYS A 448 109.34 14.37 -8.91
CA LYS A 448 110.32 13.36 -8.53
C LYS A 448 111.56 13.40 -9.44
N GLN A 449 111.38 13.48 -10.75
CA GLN A 449 112.49 13.59 -11.71
C GLN A 449 113.32 14.87 -11.51
N ILE A 450 112.69 16.00 -11.17
CA ILE A 450 113.41 17.24 -10.83
C ILE A 450 114.25 17.06 -9.57
N SER A 451 113.68 16.42 -8.54
CA SER A 451 114.38 16.11 -7.28
C SER A 451 115.61 15.22 -7.52
N GLU A 452 115.48 14.16 -8.32
CA GLU A 452 116.57 13.26 -8.69
C GLU A 452 117.70 14.02 -9.43
N ARG A 453 117.37 14.80 -10.46
CA ARG A 453 118.34 15.62 -11.20
C ARG A 453 119.02 16.67 -10.34
N ALA A 454 118.29 17.24 -9.38
CA ALA A 454 118.85 18.22 -8.45
C ALA A 454 119.82 17.56 -7.45
N MET A 455 119.56 16.33 -7.02
CA MET A 455 120.49 15.56 -6.19
C MET A 455 121.76 15.19 -6.98
N GLU A 456 121.61 14.72 -8.22
CA GLU A 456 122.75 14.43 -9.10
C GLU A 456 123.63 15.67 -9.34
N LEU A 457 123.03 16.83 -9.65
CA LEU A 457 123.78 18.07 -9.86
C LEU A 457 124.53 18.53 -8.60
N GLN A 458 123.95 18.32 -7.42
CA GLN A 458 124.62 18.60 -6.15
C GLN A 458 125.84 17.70 -5.95
N ASP A 459 125.71 16.40 -6.21
CA ASP A 459 126.83 15.46 -6.09
C ASP A 459 127.95 15.79 -7.08
N GLU A 460 127.62 16.08 -8.34
CA GLU A 460 128.59 16.51 -9.37
C GLU A 460 129.29 17.82 -9.01
N ALA A 461 128.57 18.80 -8.44
CA ALA A 461 129.15 20.06 -7.99
C ALA A 461 130.11 19.88 -6.81
N LEU A 462 129.78 18.99 -5.87
CA LEU A 462 130.66 18.65 -4.74
C LEU A 462 131.94 17.93 -5.22
N GLU A 463 131.82 16.97 -6.15
CA GLU A 463 132.97 16.30 -6.75
C GLU A 463 133.85 17.28 -7.52
N SER A 464 133.24 18.17 -8.30
CA SER A 464 133.96 19.21 -9.06
C SER A 464 134.67 20.20 -8.14
N THR A 465 134.08 20.52 -6.99
CA THR A 465 134.69 21.35 -5.92
C THR A 465 135.94 20.67 -5.35
N ASP A 466 135.85 19.39 -4.98
CA ASP A 466 137.01 18.64 -4.47
C ASP A 466 138.12 18.59 -5.51
N ASN A 467 137.78 18.29 -6.77
CA ASN A 467 138.74 18.23 -7.84
C ASN A 467 139.43 19.59 -8.09
N ALA A 468 138.67 20.69 -8.11
CA ALA A 468 139.23 22.03 -8.24
C ALA A 468 140.16 22.39 -7.08
N LYS A 469 139.83 22.02 -5.84
CA LYS A 469 140.71 22.20 -4.67
C LYS A 469 142.00 21.40 -4.79
N ARG A 470 141.94 20.14 -5.25
CA ARG A 470 143.14 19.33 -5.48
C ARG A 470 144.04 19.93 -6.55
N VAL A 471 143.47 20.40 -7.66
CA VAL A 471 144.24 21.06 -8.73
C VAL A 471 144.86 22.36 -8.23
N TYR A 472 144.09 23.19 -7.52
CA TYR A 472 144.58 24.42 -6.89
C TYR A 472 145.80 24.16 -6.00
N GLU A 473 145.68 23.18 -5.10
CA GLU A 473 146.77 22.82 -4.17
C GLU A 473 148.00 22.29 -4.91
N SER A 474 147.81 21.43 -5.91
CA SER A 474 148.91 20.90 -6.73
C SER A 474 149.67 22.01 -7.46
N VAL A 475 148.94 22.92 -8.13
CA VAL A 475 149.54 24.04 -8.88
C VAL A 475 150.27 24.99 -7.92
N ARG A 476 149.71 25.27 -6.73
CA ARG A 476 150.37 26.10 -5.72
C ARG A 476 151.70 25.48 -5.27
N ILE A 477 151.71 24.20 -4.93
CA ILE A 477 152.92 23.48 -4.49
C ILE A 477 153.98 23.47 -5.60
N ASP A 478 153.59 23.20 -6.84
CA ASP A 478 154.54 23.15 -7.97
C ASP A 478 155.10 24.54 -8.31
N MET A 479 154.28 25.60 -8.18
CA MET A 479 154.73 26.99 -8.31
C MET A 479 155.75 27.35 -7.22
N GLU A 480 155.48 27.04 -5.95
CA GLU A 480 156.40 27.29 -4.84
C GLU A 480 157.76 26.60 -5.08
N LYS A 481 157.74 25.33 -5.51
CA LYS A 481 158.96 24.60 -5.88
C LYS A 481 159.71 25.24 -7.05
N ALA A 482 158.99 25.70 -8.08
CA ALA A 482 159.61 26.34 -9.23
C ALA A 482 160.29 27.67 -8.87
N ILE A 483 159.70 28.45 -7.95
CA ILE A 483 160.29 29.68 -7.41
C ILE A 483 161.54 29.34 -6.58
N GLU A 484 161.46 28.34 -5.71
CA GLU A 484 162.60 27.91 -4.89
C GLU A 484 163.77 27.45 -5.77
N GLN A 485 163.52 26.62 -6.79
CA GLN A 485 164.53 26.17 -7.73
C GLN A 485 165.11 27.30 -8.58
N SER A 486 164.32 28.33 -8.89
CA SER A 486 164.79 29.54 -9.60
C SER A 486 165.85 30.31 -8.80
N ASN A 487 165.90 30.20 -7.47
CA ASN A 487 166.99 30.82 -6.70
C ASN A 487 168.37 30.27 -7.08
N ALA A 488 168.48 29.01 -7.54
CA ALA A 488 169.75 28.46 -8.05
C ALA A 488 170.24 29.19 -9.32
N ILE A 489 169.34 29.84 -10.08
CA ILE A 489 169.69 30.67 -11.23
C ILE A 489 170.47 31.92 -10.79
N SER A 490 170.21 32.43 -9.58
CA SER A 490 170.99 33.52 -8.99
C SER A 490 172.46 33.12 -8.80
N GLU A 491 172.73 31.86 -8.45
CA GLU A 491 174.12 31.37 -8.31
C GLU A 491 174.84 31.32 -9.67
N ILE A 492 174.13 30.99 -10.76
CA ILE A 492 174.69 31.03 -12.12
C ILE A 492 175.09 32.46 -12.49
N ASN A 493 174.30 33.46 -12.09
CA ASN A 493 174.64 34.86 -12.33
C ASN A 493 175.90 35.29 -11.55
N VAL A 494 176.04 34.85 -10.29
CA VAL A 494 177.25 35.07 -9.48
C VAL A 494 178.47 34.38 -10.09
N LEU A 495 178.32 33.15 -10.60
CA LEU A 495 179.40 32.44 -11.30
C LEU A 495 179.78 33.14 -12.60
N ALA A 496 178.82 33.62 -13.38
CA ALA A 496 179.08 34.38 -14.61
C ALA A 496 179.81 35.71 -14.33
N ASP A 497 179.43 36.42 -13.27
CA ASP A 497 180.12 37.64 -12.81
C ASP A 497 181.56 37.36 -12.36
N THR A 498 181.76 36.20 -11.71
CA THR A 498 183.09 35.70 -11.35
C THR A 498 183.92 35.41 -12.60
N ILE A 499 183.35 34.77 -13.62
CA ILE A 499 184.02 34.51 -14.91
C ILE A 499 184.37 35.83 -15.61
N LEU A 500 183.48 36.81 -15.62
CA LEU A 500 183.76 38.15 -16.15
C LEU A 500 184.93 38.83 -15.42
N SER A 501 184.96 38.72 -14.09
CA SER A 501 186.06 39.23 -13.27
C SER A 501 187.40 38.54 -13.56
N ILE A 502 187.41 37.20 -13.66
CA ILE A 502 188.60 36.40 -13.99
C ILE A 502 189.08 36.73 -15.41
N THR A 503 188.17 36.78 -16.38
CA THR A 503 188.51 37.08 -17.78
C THR A 503 189.02 38.50 -17.94
N SER A 504 188.48 39.48 -17.22
CA SER A 504 189.02 40.85 -17.17
C SER A 504 190.45 40.89 -16.61
N GLN A 505 190.72 40.20 -15.49
CA GLN A 505 192.08 40.06 -14.96
C GLN A 505 193.02 39.35 -15.94
N THR A 506 192.54 38.27 -16.58
CA THR A 506 193.32 37.46 -17.52
C THR A 506 193.65 38.27 -18.79
N ASN A 507 192.71 39.09 -19.26
CA ASN A 507 192.90 40.03 -20.36
C ASN A 507 193.98 41.07 -20.03
N LEU A 508 193.98 41.60 -18.81
CA LEU A 508 195.01 42.53 -18.31
C LEU A 508 196.40 41.87 -18.19
N LEU A 509 196.46 40.65 -17.66
CA LEU A 509 197.70 39.86 -17.59
C LEU A 509 198.24 39.55 -18.99
N ALA A 510 197.36 39.16 -19.91
CA ALA A 510 197.70 38.89 -21.30
C ALA A 510 198.17 40.15 -22.03
N LEU A 511 197.57 41.32 -21.75
CA LEU A 511 198.01 42.60 -22.28
C LEU A 511 199.41 42.96 -21.78
N ASN A 512 199.68 42.81 -20.48
CA ASN A 512 201.00 43.02 -19.90
C ASN A 512 202.04 42.05 -20.48
N ALA A 513 201.68 40.77 -20.65
CA ALA A 513 202.54 39.77 -21.29
C ALA A 513 202.80 40.08 -22.77
N ALA A 514 201.81 40.58 -23.52
CA ALA A 514 201.96 40.99 -24.91
C ALA A 514 202.88 42.21 -25.05
N ILE A 515 202.79 43.17 -24.10
CA ILE A 515 203.70 44.32 -24.02
C ILE A 515 205.13 43.87 -23.77
N GLU A 516 205.36 42.97 -22.81
CA GLU A 516 206.72 42.52 -22.46
C GLU A 516 207.33 41.62 -23.56
N ALA A 517 206.50 40.83 -24.25
CA ALA A 517 206.91 40.06 -25.41
C ALA A 517 207.30 40.95 -26.62
N ALA A 518 206.63 42.09 -26.83
CA ALA A 518 207.04 43.08 -27.83
C ALA A 518 208.39 43.73 -27.46
N ARG A 519 208.69 43.84 -26.16
CA ARG A 519 209.92 44.44 -25.62
C ARG A 519 211.15 43.53 -25.76
N ALA A 520 210.97 42.21 -25.70
CA ALA A 520 212.03 41.21 -25.88
C ALA A 520 212.50 41.02 -27.34
N GLY A 521 211.94 41.78 -28.30
CA GLY A 521 212.37 41.78 -29.69
C GLY A 521 212.27 40.40 -30.37
N GLU A 522 213.27 40.05 -31.20
CA GLU A 522 213.29 38.77 -31.95
C GLU A 522 213.15 37.53 -31.05
N ALA A 523 213.59 37.57 -29.79
CA ALA A 523 213.46 36.46 -28.84
C ALA A 523 212.03 36.30 -28.26
N GLY A 524 211.22 37.36 -28.25
CA GLY A 524 209.88 37.39 -27.66
C GLY A 524 208.75 37.02 -28.62
N ARG A 525 209.07 36.79 -29.90
CA ARG A 525 208.08 36.63 -30.97
C ARG A 525 207.08 35.48 -30.75
N GLY A 526 207.55 34.35 -30.21
CA GLY A 526 206.68 33.23 -29.83
C GLY A 526 205.78 33.53 -28.63
N PHE A 527 206.29 34.27 -27.63
CA PHE A 527 205.52 34.69 -26.45
C PHE A 527 204.44 35.71 -26.79
N ALA A 528 204.68 36.63 -27.73
CA ALA A 528 203.70 37.63 -28.17
C ALA A 528 202.47 36.98 -28.81
N VAL A 529 202.67 35.89 -29.57
CA VAL A 529 201.57 35.11 -30.16
C VAL A 529 200.74 34.45 -29.06
N VAL A 530 201.37 33.83 -28.07
CA VAL A 530 200.67 33.19 -26.94
C VAL A 530 199.89 34.22 -26.12
N ALA A 531 200.48 35.38 -25.81
CA ALA A 531 199.81 36.44 -25.07
C ALA A 531 198.61 37.02 -25.84
N GLY A 532 198.74 37.23 -27.15
CA GLY A 532 197.62 37.64 -28.01
C GLY A 532 196.50 36.61 -28.05
N GLU A 533 196.84 35.32 -28.01
CA GLU A 533 195.85 34.24 -28.00
C GLU A 533 195.15 34.09 -26.65
N ILE A 534 195.85 34.28 -25.52
CA ILE A 534 195.23 34.36 -24.18
C ILE A 534 194.31 35.58 -24.08
N ARG A 535 194.71 36.73 -24.66
CA ARG A 535 193.88 37.94 -24.69
C ARG A 535 192.57 37.70 -25.45
N LYS A 536 192.66 37.12 -26.65
CA LYS A 536 191.49 36.73 -27.43
C LYS A 536 190.62 35.72 -26.68
N LEU A 537 191.22 34.74 -26.00
CA LEU A 537 190.48 33.77 -25.20
C LEU A 537 189.72 34.45 -24.05
N ALA A 538 190.36 35.39 -23.34
CA ALA A 538 189.74 36.16 -22.28
C ALA A 538 188.60 37.07 -22.79
N GLU A 539 188.80 37.78 -23.92
CA GLU A 539 187.75 38.56 -24.60
C GLU A 539 186.56 37.65 -24.99
N LYS A 540 186.83 36.47 -25.59
CA LYS A 540 185.81 35.49 -25.98
C LYS A 540 185.06 34.90 -24.79
N SER A 541 185.76 34.60 -23.70
CA SER A 541 185.15 34.10 -22.46
C SER A 541 184.33 35.17 -21.75
N SER A 542 184.76 36.44 -21.80
CA SER A 542 183.96 37.57 -21.30
C SER A 542 182.69 37.76 -22.12
N GLU A 543 182.78 37.73 -23.45
CA GLU A 543 181.62 37.76 -24.34
C GLU A 543 180.64 36.60 -24.06
N THR A 544 181.17 35.39 -23.85
CA THR A 544 180.36 34.21 -23.53
C THR A 544 179.70 34.33 -22.15
N ALA A 545 180.42 34.81 -21.13
CA ALA A 545 179.88 35.01 -19.78
C ALA A 545 178.80 36.11 -19.74
N ALA A 546 178.99 37.20 -20.50
CA ALA A 546 177.96 38.23 -20.70
C ALA A 546 176.73 37.64 -21.42
N GLY A 547 176.95 36.76 -22.41
CA GLY A 547 175.87 35.99 -23.05
C GLY A 547 175.10 35.10 -22.08
N ILE A 548 175.79 34.42 -21.15
CA ILE A 548 175.16 33.63 -20.08
C ILE A 548 174.31 34.53 -19.18
N GLN A 549 174.82 35.70 -18.76
CA GLN A 549 174.02 36.65 -17.96
C GLN A 549 172.75 37.09 -18.69
N GLY A 550 172.83 37.34 -20.01
CA GLY A 550 171.66 37.67 -20.83
C GLY A 550 170.61 36.54 -20.87
N VAL A 551 171.05 35.29 -21.07
CA VAL A 551 170.16 34.12 -21.05
C VAL A 551 169.55 33.92 -19.66
N VAL A 552 170.36 33.99 -18.60
CA VAL A 552 169.96 33.87 -17.20
C VAL A 552 168.90 34.92 -16.83
N SER A 553 169.10 36.18 -17.25
CA SER A 553 168.13 37.25 -17.04
C SER A 553 166.81 36.98 -17.76
N GLY A 554 166.86 36.44 -18.99
CA GLY A 554 165.66 36.03 -19.73
C GLY A 554 164.91 34.86 -19.09
N VAL A 555 165.63 33.88 -18.55
CA VAL A 555 165.02 32.76 -17.80
C VAL A 555 164.37 33.27 -16.52
N TYR A 556 165.04 34.14 -15.77
CA TYR A 556 164.49 34.73 -14.55
C TYR A 556 163.21 35.54 -14.83
N ALA A 557 163.20 36.36 -15.88
CA ALA A 557 162.00 37.09 -16.30
C ALA A 557 160.86 36.14 -16.71
N SER A 558 161.17 35.01 -17.34
CA SER A 558 160.17 33.99 -17.71
C SER A 558 159.59 33.29 -16.48
N VAL A 559 160.39 33.04 -15.44
CA VAL A 559 159.92 32.48 -14.16
C VAL A 559 159.04 33.49 -13.41
N GLU A 560 159.41 34.78 -13.39
CA GLU A 560 158.57 35.80 -12.74
C GLU A 560 157.22 35.97 -13.44
N LEU A 561 157.21 35.97 -14.78
CA LEU A 561 155.95 35.95 -15.55
C LEU A 561 155.13 34.68 -15.30
N MET A 562 155.78 33.52 -15.14
CA MET A 562 155.09 32.27 -14.82
C MET A 562 154.45 32.33 -13.42
N LYS A 563 155.15 32.91 -12.45
CA LYS A 563 154.62 33.14 -11.10
C LYS A 563 153.41 34.07 -11.15
N GLU A 564 153.51 35.24 -11.79
CA GLU A 564 152.39 36.19 -11.91
C GLU A 564 151.15 35.54 -12.56
N ASN A 565 151.34 34.80 -13.66
CA ASN A 565 150.25 34.10 -14.32
C ASN A 565 149.66 32.97 -13.46
N SER A 566 150.49 32.25 -12.71
CA SER A 566 150.04 31.16 -11.83
C SER A 566 149.29 31.71 -10.61
N GLU A 567 149.73 32.83 -10.05
CA GLU A 567 149.00 33.57 -9.00
C GLU A 567 147.64 34.05 -9.49
N ALA A 568 147.57 34.60 -10.72
CA ALA A 568 146.32 35.01 -11.34
C ALA A 568 145.37 33.81 -11.58
N LEU A 569 145.91 32.66 -12.02
CA LEU A 569 145.14 31.44 -12.24
C LEU A 569 144.63 30.84 -10.92
N LEU A 570 145.46 30.81 -9.88
CA LEU A 570 145.06 30.40 -8.54
C LEU A 570 143.95 31.31 -8.02
N ALA A 571 144.11 32.64 -8.12
CA ALA A 571 143.07 33.59 -7.72
C ALA A 571 141.75 33.38 -8.46
N PHE A 572 141.79 33.07 -9.77
CA PHE A 572 140.59 32.73 -10.54
C PHE A 572 139.94 31.42 -10.07
N ILE A 573 140.72 30.38 -9.79
CA ILE A 573 140.17 29.11 -9.28
C ILE A 573 139.52 29.32 -7.91
N ASP A 574 140.18 30.04 -7.02
CA ASP A 574 139.69 30.30 -5.66
C ASP A 574 138.43 31.17 -5.64
N GLN A 575 138.45 32.32 -6.33
CA GLN A 575 137.37 33.29 -6.26
C GLN A 575 136.20 32.98 -7.19
N ASN A 576 136.46 32.43 -8.37
CA ASN A 576 135.42 32.20 -9.38
C ASN A 576 135.00 30.73 -9.40
N VAL A 577 135.93 29.80 -9.67
CA VAL A 577 135.54 28.39 -9.91
C VAL A 577 134.96 27.74 -8.67
N LEU A 578 135.61 27.86 -7.51
CA LEU A 578 135.08 27.31 -6.26
C LEU A 578 133.78 27.99 -5.84
N GLY A 579 133.70 29.32 -5.97
CA GLY A 579 132.47 30.07 -5.70
C GLY A 579 131.31 29.68 -6.64
N ASP A 580 131.58 29.36 -7.90
CA ASP A 580 130.57 28.89 -8.86
C ASP A 580 130.04 27.50 -8.48
N TYR A 581 130.89 26.58 -8.05
CA TYR A 581 130.45 25.25 -7.60
C TYR A 581 129.68 25.29 -6.28
N GLU A 582 130.06 26.16 -5.35
CA GLU A 582 129.28 26.41 -4.13
C GLU A 582 127.88 26.94 -4.48
N ARG A 583 127.79 27.89 -5.41
CA ARG A 583 126.49 28.39 -5.92
C ARG A 583 125.69 27.30 -6.61
N LEU A 584 126.31 26.42 -7.40
CA LEU A 584 125.62 25.28 -8.02
C LEU A 584 125.07 24.31 -6.98
N THR A 585 125.81 24.08 -5.90
CA THR A 585 125.34 23.27 -4.75
C THR A 585 124.10 23.91 -4.11
N GLU A 586 124.12 25.22 -3.88
CA GLU A 586 122.97 25.96 -3.32
C GLU A 586 121.74 25.90 -4.24
N VAL A 587 121.92 26.15 -5.54
CA VAL A 587 120.84 26.08 -6.55
C VAL A 587 120.26 24.67 -6.63
N SER A 588 121.10 23.64 -6.57
CA SER A 588 120.65 22.25 -6.58
C SER A 588 119.83 21.90 -5.35
N GLN A 589 120.26 22.36 -4.17
CA GLN A 589 119.47 22.20 -2.94
C GLN A 589 118.13 22.94 -3.01
N GLN A 590 118.13 24.14 -3.61
CA GLN A 590 116.90 24.89 -3.83
C GLN A 590 115.94 24.13 -4.76
N TYR A 591 116.40 23.63 -5.90
CA TYR A 591 115.58 22.84 -6.82
C TYR A 591 115.03 21.57 -6.19
N ASN A 592 115.79 20.90 -5.32
CA ASN A 592 115.29 19.74 -4.59
C ASN A 592 114.15 20.11 -3.60
N ARG A 593 114.28 21.26 -2.90
CA ARG A 593 113.21 21.77 -2.02
C ARG A 593 111.96 22.18 -2.80
N ASP A 594 112.15 22.84 -3.94
CA ASP A 594 111.07 23.25 -4.83
C ASP A 594 110.33 22.02 -5.37
N ALA A 595 111.05 21.01 -5.86
CA ALA A 595 110.49 19.72 -6.28
C ALA A 595 109.69 19.02 -5.17
N THR A 596 110.22 19.02 -3.94
CA THR A 596 109.52 18.47 -2.77
C THR A 596 108.21 19.22 -2.49
N THR A 597 108.22 20.55 -2.64
CA THR A 597 107.04 21.39 -2.45
C THR A 597 105.99 21.15 -3.55
N VAL A 598 106.41 21.02 -4.82
CA VAL A 598 105.50 20.68 -5.91
C VAL A 598 104.89 19.28 -5.68
N ASN A 599 105.68 18.30 -5.27
CA ASN A 599 105.16 16.96 -4.95
C ASN A 599 104.14 16.99 -3.80
N LEU A 600 104.36 17.81 -2.77
CA LEU A 600 103.38 18.00 -1.70
C LEU A 600 102.06 18.60 -2.22
N LEU A 601 102.14 19.58 -3.12
CA LEU A 601 100.97 20.17 -3.78
C LEU A 601 100.22 19.13 -4.63
N MET A 602 100.94 18.25 -5.34
CA MET A 602 100.32 17.16 -6.11
C MET A 602 99.54 16.21 -5.20
N ASN A 603 100.09 15.81 -4.05
CA ASN A 603 99.35 14.99 -3.08
C ASN A 603 98.09 15.69 -2.54
N GLN A 604 98.15 17.02 -2.33
CA GLN A 604 96.98 17.81 -1.93
C GLN A 604 95.91 17.84 -3.04
N PHE A 605 96.33 18.00 -4.30
CA PHE A 605 95.42 17.94 -5.44
C PHE A 605 94.82 16.55 -5.66
N GLU A 606 95.57 15.48 -5.39
CA GLU A 606 95.03 14.10 -5.43
C GLU A 606 93.88 13.95 -4.44
N THR A 607 94.11 14.39 -3.19
CA THR A 607 93.07 14.37 -2.15
C THR A 607 91.86 15.22 -2.54
N ALA A 608 92.08 16.40 -3.13
CA ALA A 608 91.01 17.26 -3.59
C ALA A 608 90.20 16.63 -4.75
N ALA A 609 90.86 15.95 -5.69
CA ALA A 609 90.21 15.23 -6.78
C ALA A 609 89.36 14.06 -6.27
N ASP A 610 89.85 13.29 -5.29
CA ASP A 610 89.08 12.22 -4.64
C ASP A 610 87.81 12.75 -3.96
N HIS A 611 87.93 13.85 -3.21
CA HIS A 611 86.78 14.51 -2.59
C HIS A 611 85.78 15.02 -3.63
N LEU A 612 86.27 15.58 -4.74
CA LEU A 612 85.43 16.05 -5.84
C LEU A 612 84.69 14.88 -6.51
N SER A 613 85.36 13.76 -6.75
CA SER A 613 84.75 12.54 -7.29
C SER A 613 83.63 12.01 -6.39
N MET A 614 83.85 11.97 -5.07
CA MET A 614 82.82 11.58 -4.10
C MET A 614 81.60 12.53 -4.12
N ALA A 615 81.85 13.84 -4.25
CA ALA A 615 80.80 14.84 -4.35
C ALA A 615 79.99 14.69 -5.64
N VAL A 616 80.66 14.50 -6.79
CA VAL A 616 80.04 14.27 -8.10
C VAL A 616 79.16 13.02 -8.08
N SER A 617 79.67 11.92 -7.50
CA SER A 617 78.89 10.69 -7.31
C SER A 617 77.64 10.91 -6.45
N SER A 618 77.76 11.65 -5.35
CA SER A 618 76.63 11.98 -4.48
C SER A 618 75.58 12.85 -5.19
N ILE A 619 76.01 13.84 -5.97
CA ILE A 619 75.12 14.69 -6.78
C ILE A 619 74.42 13.83 -7.86
N SER A 620 75.14 12.92 -8.50
CA SER A 620 74.58 11.99 -9.50
C SER A 620 73.44 11.15 -8.92
N ILE A 621 73.62 10.61 -7.70
CA ILE A 621 72.56 9.86 -7.00
C ILE A 621 71.35 10.78 -6.72
N ALA A 622 71.58 11.97 -6.18
CA ALA A 622 70.50 12.91 -5.88
C ALA A 622 69.71 13.35 -7.12
N VAL A 623 70.39 13.60 -8.25
CA VAL A 623 69.75 13.96 -9.52
C VAL A 623 68.91 12.81 -10.08
N ASN A 624 69.37 11.57 -9.95
CA ASN A 624 68.58 10.39 -10.33
C ASN A 624 67.32 10.22 -9.46
N GLU A 625 67.41 10.54 -8.16
CA GLU A 625 66.25 10.51 -7.25
C GLU A 625 65.23 11.61 -7.59
N VAL A 626 65.71 12.81 -7.97
CA VAL A 626 64.86 13.87 -8.52
C VAL A 626 64.18 13.40 -9.81
N ALA A 627 64.90 12.76 -10.72
CA ALA A 627 64.34 12.22 -11.96
C ALA A 627 63.20 11.22 -11.70
N ALA A 628 63.41 10.31 -10.74
CA ALA A 628 62.39 9.34 -10.33
C ALA A 628 61.15 10.05 -9.74
N THR A 629 61.36 11.03 -8.87
CA THR A 629 60.28 11.82 -8.26
C THR A 629 59.48 12.62 -9.29
N VAL A 630 60.14 13.18 -10.30
CA VAL A 630 59.47 13.89 -11.41
C VAL A 630 58.61 12.94 -12.22
N ASN A 631 59.09 11.73 -12.52
CA ASN A 631 58.31 10.74 -13.25
C ASN A 631 57.09 10.23 -12.45
N GLU A 632 57.25 9.97 -11.15
CA GLU A 632 56.12 9.65 -10.27
C GLU A 632 55.13 10.82 -10.15
N GLY A 633 55.64 12.04 -10.05
CA GLY A 633 54.84 13.28 -10.03
C GLY A 633 54.01 13.44 -11.30
N ALA A 634 54.61 13.21 -12.48
CA ALA A 634 53.91 13.25 -13.76
C ALA A 634 52.77 12.22 -13.85
N ILE A 635 53.00 10.99 -13.37
CA ILE A 635 51.94 9.96 -13.29
C ILE A 635 50.81 10.40 -12.34
N GLY A 636 51.17 10.96 -11.17
CA GLY A 636 50.19 11.48 -10.21
C GLY A 636 49.33 12.61 -10.78
N ILE A 637 49.94 13.53 -11.53
CA ILE A 637 49.26 14.63 -12.23
C ILE A 637 48.28 14.09 -13.28
N GLN A 638 48.70 13.08 -14.05
CA GLN A 638 47.83 12.45 -15.05
C GLN A 638 46.61 11.76 -14.40
N ASP A 639 46.78 11.12 -13.24
CA ASP A 639 45.69 10.52 -12.48
C ASP A 639 44.72 11.59 -11.94
N ILE A 640 45.25 12.72 -11.45
CA ILE A 640 44.44 13.88 -11.04
C ILE A 640 43.63 14.43 -12.22
N ALA A 641 44.22 14.54 -13.40
CA ALA A 641 43.52 14.99 -14.61
C ALA A 641 42.33 14.08 -14.95
N VAL A 642 42.55 12.76 -14.96
CA VAL A 642 41.51 11.76 -15.26
C VAL A 642 40.39 11.81 -14.23
N LYS A 643 40.73 11.84 -12.93
CA LYS A 643 39.73 11.94 -11.85
C LYS A 643 38.94 13.23 -11.90
N THR A 644 39.58 14.33 -12.26
CA THR A 644 38.93 15.64 -12.42
C THR A 644 37.92 15.61 -13.56
N ALA A 645 38.27 14.98 -14.70
CA ALA A 645 37.35 14.78 -15.81
C ALA A 645 36.15 13.90 -15.41
N ASP A 646 36.38 12.81 -14.68
CA ASP A 646 35.31 11.92 -14.17
C ASP A 646 34.36 12.65 -13.19
N ILE A 647 34.90 13.55 -12.34
CA ILE A 647 34.07 14.42 -11.47
C ILE A 647 33.15 15.32 -12.31
N VAL A 648 33.66 15.92 -13.38
CA VAL A 648 32.85 16.78 -14.27
C VAL A 648 31.75 15.97 -14.97
N GLU A 649 32.04 14.75 -15.42
CA GLU A 649 31.04 13.88 -16.04
C GLU A 649 29.95 13.48 -15.04
N LYS A 650 30.33 13.05 -13.83
CA LYS A 650 29.38 12.65 -12.78
C LYS A 650 28.50 13.80 -12.31
N THR A 651 29.06 15.00 -12.15
CA THR A 651 28.27 16.19 -11.78
C THR A 651 27.27 16.59 -12.86
N PHE A 652 27.57 16.36 -14.14
CA PHE A 652 26.59 16.55 -15.21
C PHE A 652 25.39 15.59 -15.07
N HIS A 653 25.67 14.33 -14.70
CA HIS A 653 24.61 13.37 -14.41
C HIS A 653 23.78 13.75 -13.18
N GLU A 654 24.41 14.23 -12.10
CA GLU A 654 23.70 14.69 -10.90
C GLU A 654 22.73 15.84 -11.17
N VAL A 655 23.12 16.82 -12.00
CA VAL A 655 22.22 17.91 -12.42
C VAL A 655 21.02 17.37 -13.19
N THR A 656 21.22 16.39 -14.07
CA THR A 656 20.12 15.76 -14.82
C THR A 656 19.12 15.08 -13.86
N VAL A 657 19.63 14.37 -12.84
CA VAL A 657 18.79 13.74 -11.81
C VAL A 657 18.10 14.79 -10.92
N ALA A 658 18.75 15.91 -10.63
CA ALA A 658 18.15 17.04 -9.91
C ALA A 658 16.96 17.63 -10.68
N ASP A 659 17.08 17.77 -12.00
CA ASP A 659 15.99 18.19 -12.89
C ASP A 659 14.82 17.20 -12.88
N GLU A 660 15.09 15.90 -12.96
CA GLU A 660 14.06 14.85 -12.87
C GLU A 660 13.33 14.88 -11.50
N ASN A 661 14.08 15.12 -10.42
CA ASN A 661 13.52 15.27 -9.07
C ASN A 661 12.65 16.53 -8.96
N THR A 662 13.10 17.64 -9.54
CA THR A 662 12.34 18.89 -9.62
C THR A 662 11.01 18.68 -10.35
N GLN A 663 11.04 17.98 -11.48
CA GLN A 663 9.84 17.66 -12.25
C GLN A 663 8.89 16.74 -11.46
N SER A 664 9.43 15.68 -10.84
CA SER A 664 8.66 14.75 -10.00
C SER A 664 8.00 15.46 -8.81
N ALA A 665 8.71 16.39 -8.17
CA ALA A 665 8.19 17.18 -7.07
C ALA A 665 7.08 18.15 -7.52
N LYS A 666 7.22 18.79 -8.70
CA LYS A 666 6.16 19.60 -9.30
C LYS A 666 4.92 18.78 -9.64
N GLU A 667 5.09 17.56 -10.14
CA GLU A 667 3.97 16.63 -10.41
C GLU A 667 3.26 16.20 -9.11
N LEU A 668 4.02 15.93 -8.05
CA LEU A 668 3.46 15.68 -6.72
C LEU A 668 2.69 16.91 -6.19
N GLN A 669 3.24 18.11 -6.31
CA GLN A 669 2.58 19.36 -5.92
C GLN A 669 1.24 19.50 -6.66
N ALA A 670 1.24 19.31 -7.98
CA ALA A 670 0.03 19.37 -8.80
C ALA A 670 -1.02 18.30 -8.44
N LEU A 671 -0.58 17.09 -8.05
CA LEU A 671 -1.48 16.06 -7.53
C LEU A 671 -2.07 16.44 -6.19
N VAL A 672 -1.29 17.06 -5.31
CA VAL A 672 -1.78 17.51 -3.99
C VAL A 672 -2.69 18.72 -4.10
N ASP A 673 -2.47 19.63 -5.06
CA ASP A 673 -3.34 20.80 -5.29
C ASP A 673 -4.78 20.39 -5.66
N ARG A 674 -5.01 19.14 -6.08
CA ARG A 674 -6.36 18.59 -6.29
C ARG A 674 -7.11 18.35 -4.99
N PHE A 675 -6.41 18.20 -3.85
CA PHE A 675 -7.03 18.03 -2.54
C PHE A 675 -7.54 19.38 -2.03
N LYS A 676 -8.85 19.46 -1.78
CA LYS A 676 -9.45 20.62 -1.08
C LYS A 676 -9.53 20.29 0.39
N ILE A 677 -8.54 20.75 1.15
CA ILE A 677 -8.29 20.35 2.54
C ILE A 677 -9.19 21.08 3.54
#